data_AF-A0A2S5T9D3-F1
#
_entry.id   AF-A0A2S5T9D3-F1
#
_cell.length_a   1.000
_cell.length_b   1.000
_cell.length_c   1.000
_cell.angle_alpha   90.00
_cell.angle_beta   90.00
_cell.angle_gamma   90.00
#
_symmetry.space_group_name_H-M   'P 1'
#
loop_
_entity.id
_entity.type
_entity.pdbx_description
1 polymer ?
#
loop_
_entity_poly.entity_id
_entity_poly.type
_entity_poly.pdbx_seq_one_letter_code
_entity_poly.pdbx_strand_id
1 'polypeptide(L)'
;MDALAELDHKQELVRIERENKALEKKAIADQATGQSLDPRYADRQSYAGTYAAAAAEESARGAVEALREQLSKMPLDGTANPQQIAEDFFKREFGNGTGSQDYDAQWVNAFRRQAEPLVVQYNEAISKTLETNALETIRAAAIKDLLDPSKATPERVTELHDRVLTVARGNQEVADKLFEGVVVQAFMNDGNTTAILNSLKQSGFADRNPDAYLRLSEMAHQRTNSIKTWQAGVEVEKWHADFAAALNDPSRDRVGTVLEFAARAWDIDSRHGVGQSRFMSTLLSAWDKATKDQAEINVILKALLENRPGSLVAAEVGVEIGKVMSKHFDPAIQQWVAMNPSLFPTLAQDVAAGKQLDPLGSRQAALEYAALVSAPQFVSASPEAQSNTYQSLFGEAIITATDPERAANAVAALAAYEARAGSERARKMLRSDEEWIIYQAAKASGKDYTAFFAQRRDNPGDTQDLADTQRGTSDWAKLLGKPDAKRSELEEKVRKVQDKVLLKSTGRDGFLIDPDVQMSESLRREFSGLMYDFLQEQKRTGGSLDLDKAAQAVLASVKQIAIALPGQDGSLRLVRKPRLPDGQGELRDRPISVPGGEVYLPVKLKNFAEEEEDPLETYAEDMRALRDELPAALTVDGVEFSPDQVFLSDPGATGVPGLHYVSVPGRGPITFYPGQKLTLPPKDNHGGMEVRMPAMQNVETPSDPGQFQDFLKSRLPPGFHLIAEGVGGETFYRLAYGFRLKKDRAWAEEQQRRLRAQFDANKSETPDQAQPVPSSTAFGMGIGAGIHPGSIRPDGFPSADDPSGGR
;
A
#
# COMPACT_ATOMS: atom_id res chain seq x y z
N MET A 1 86.15 -34.27 -28.63
CA MET A 1 84.93 -33.90 -29.36
C MET A 1 83.66 -34.12 -28.52
N ASP A 2 83.66 -35.07 -27.58
CA ASP A 2 82.49 -35.40 -26.75
C ASP A 2 82.01 -34.27 -25.82
N ALA A 3 82.90 -33.41 -25.32
CA ALA A 3 82.52 -32.27 -24.47
C ALA A 3 81.74 -31.15 -25.21
N LEU A 4 81.90 -31.02 -26.52
CA LEU A 4 81.13 -30.05 -27.33
C LEU A 4 79.74 -30.60 -27.66
N ALA A 5 79.63 -31.89 -28.00
CA ALA A 5 78.34 -32.56 -28.22
C ALA A 5 77.49 -32.62 -26.95
N GLU A 6 78.10 -32.80 -25.77
CA GLU A 6 77.39 -32.76 -24.49
C GLU A 6 76.92 -31.35 -24.12
N LEU A 7 77.65 -30.31 -24.53
CA LEU A 7 77.29 -28.91 -24.30
C LEU A 7 76.17 -28.45 -25.25
N ASP A 8 76.21 -28.89 -26.52
CA ASP A 8 75.12 -28.68 -27.49
C ASP A 8 73.85 -29.42 -27.08
N HIS A 9 73.96 -30.67 -26.60
CA HIS A 9 72.82 -31.42 -26.07
C HIS A 9 72.20 -30.75 -24.83
N LYS A 10 73.02 -30.22 -23.91
CA LYS A 10 72.52 -29.44 -22.76
C LYS A 10 71.83 -28.14 -23.19
N GLN A 11 72.37 -27.43 -24.18
CA GLN A 11 71.74 -26.23 -24.72
C GLN A 11 70.40 -26.54 -25.39
N GLU A 12 70.32 -27.66 -26.10
CA GLU A 12 69.08 -28.12 -26.75
C GLU A 12 68.01 -28.49 -25.72
N LEU A 13 68.38 -29.21 -24.65
CA LEU A 13 67.46 -29.52 -23.55
C LEU A 13 66.93 -28.26 -22.87
N VAL A 14 67.79 -27.27 -22.60
CA VAL A 14 67.37 -25.98 -22.02
C VAL A 14 66.44 -25.22 -22.96
N ARG A 15 66.66 -25.30 -24.27
CA ARG A 15 65.79 -24.68 -25.28
C ARG A 15 64.41 -25.34 -25.27
N ILE A 16 64.34 -26.67 -25.28
CA ILE A 16 63.10 -27.45 -25.22
C ILE A 16 62.34 -27.16 -23.91
N GLU A 17 63.04 -27.08 -22.77
CA GLU A 17 62.42 -26.73 -21.48
C GLU A 17 61.82 -25.32 -21.48
N ARG A 18 62.51 -24.35 -22.09
CA ARG A 18 62.00 -22.98 -22.22
C ARG A 18 60.79 -22.92 -23.13
N GLU A 19 60.81 -23.66 -24.23
CA GLU A 19 59.70 -23.75 -25.18
C GLU A 19 58.48 -24.41 -24.52
N ASN A 20 58.66 -25.53 -23.82
CA ASN A 20 57.58 -26.20 -23.07
C ASN A 20 56.98 -25.28 -22.00
N LYS A 21 57.79 -24.58 -21.21
CA LYS A 21 57.28 -23.61 -20.22
C LYS A 21 56.53 -22.45 -20.85
N ALA A 22 56.95 -21.99 -22.03
CA ALA A 22 56.23 -20.94 -22.77
C ALA A 22 54.88 -21.44 -23.27
N LEU A 23 54.83 -22.68 -23.77
CA LEU A 23 53.61 -23.35 -24.20
C LEU A 23 52.65 -23.60 -23.04
N GLU A 24 53.12 -24.06 -21.88
CA GLU A 24 52.31 -24.22 -20.66
C GLU A 24 51.66 -22.89 -20.25
N LYS A 25 52.45 -21.80 -20.19
CA LYS A 25 51.92 -20.47 -19.85
C LYS A 25 50.90 -19.98 -20.86
N LYS A 26 51.14 -20.24 -22.15
CA LYS A 26 50.19 -19.88 -23.21
C LYS A 26 48.89 -20.69 -23.07
N ALA A 27 48.97 -21.98 -22.80
CA ALA A 27 47.81 -22.84 -22.59
C ALA A 27 46.92 -22.34 -21.44
N ILE A 28 47.51 -21.95 -20.30
CA ILE A 28 46.79 -21.36 -19.17
C ILE A 28 46.11 -20.05 -19.57
N ALA A 29 46.82 -19.18 -20.29
CA ALA A 29 46.29 -17.88 -20.70
C ALA A 29 45.15 -18.01 -21.74
N ASP A 30 45.30 -18.90 -22.72
CA ASP A 30 44.30 -19.16 -23.75
C ASP A 30 43.03 -19.75 -23.11
N GLN A 31 43.18 -20.70 -22.18
CA GLN A 31 42.07 -21.28 -21.43
C GLN A 31 41.35 -20.23 -20.57
N ALA A 32 42.11 -19.43 -19.80
CA ALA A 32 41.54 -18.38 -18.94
C ALA A 32 40.84 -17.26 -19.73
N THR A 33 41.19 -17.06 -21.00
CA THR A 33 40.54 -16.08 -21.89
C THR A 33 39.41 -16.69 -22.73
N GLY A 34 39.08 -17.98 -22.52
CA GLY A 34 38.02 -18.69 -23.22
C GLY A 34 38.32 -18.99 -24.68
N GLN A 35 39.58 -18.91 -25.11
CA GLN A 35 39.98 -19.22 -26.48
C GLN A 35 40.02 -20.73 -26.68
N SER A 36 39.45 -21.24 -27.78
CA SER A 36 39.55 -22.66 -28.14
C SER A 36 41.01 -23.09 -28.35
N LEU A 37 41.31 -24.34 -28.01
CA LEU A 37 42.63 -24.96 -28.17
C LEU A 37 43.28 -24.60 -29.52
N ASP A 38 44.46 -23.95 -29.50
CA ASP A 38 45.17 -23.55 -30.72
C ASP A 38 45.60 -24.80 -31.52
N PRO A 39 45.07 -25.01 -32.74
CA PRO A 39 45.35 -26.23 -33.52
C PRO A 39 46.84 -26.43 -33.83
N ARG A 40 47.65 -25.35 -33.79
CA ARG A 40 49.09 -25.40 -34.08
C ARG A 40 49.92 -26.05 -32.98
N TYR A 41 49.39 -26.14 -31.76
CA TYR A 41 50.09 -26.69 -30.60
C TYR A 41 49.32 -27.86 -29.95
N ALA A 42 48.24 -28.32 -30.59
CA ALA A 42 47.37 -29.36 -30.07
C ALA A 42 48.07 -30.74 -29.94
N ASP A 43 49.13 -30.99 -30.72
CA ASP A 43 49.97 -32.18 -30.66
C ASP A 43 51.07 -32.10 -29.58
N ARG A 44 51.29 -30.92 -28.98
CA ARG A 44 52.30 -30.70 -27.95
C ARG A 44 51.70 -30.90 -26.56
N GLN A 45 52.12 -31.95 -25.85
CA GLN A 45 51.60 -32.28 -24.52
C GLN A 45 51.73 -31.14 -23.50
N SER A 46 52.82 -30.37 -23.55
CA SER A 46 53.05 -29.20 -22.68
C SER A 46 52.00 -28.11 -22.87
N TYR A 47 51.42 -27.98 -24.07
CA TYR A 47 50.32 -27.07 -24.34
C TYR A 47 48.96 -27.75 -24.10
N ALA A 48 48.65 -28.82 -24.84
CA ALA A 48 47.33 -29.44 -24.84
C ALA A 48 46.97 -30.08 -23.49
N GLY A 49 47.91 -30.75 -22.83
CA GLY A 49 47.71 -31.33 -21.51
C GLY A 49 47.52 -30.26 -20.43
N THR A 50 48.25 -29.14 -20.52
CA THR A 50 48.11 -28.00 -19.59
C THR A 50 46.79 -27.26 -19.80
N TYR A 51 46.36 -27.10 -21.05
CA TYR A 51 45.07 -26.51 -21.39
C TYR A 51 43.92 -27.36 -20.81
N ALA A 52 43.96 -28.68 -21.01
CA ALA A 52 42.98 -29.61 -20.46
C ALA A 52 42.97 -29.59 -18.91
N ALA A 53 44.14 -29.52 -18.28
CA ALA A 53 44.27 -29.42 -16.82
C ALA A 53 43.69 -28.13 -16.26
N ALA A 54 43.97 -27.00 -16.89
CA ALA A 54 43.41 -25.70 -16.51
C ALA A 54 41.87 -25.71 -16.64
N ALA A 55 41.35 -26.24 -17.76
CA ALA A 55 39.91 -26.36 -17.97
C ALA A 55 39.22 -27.29 -16.96
N ALA A 56 39.86 -28.41 -16.62
CA ALA A 56 39.37 -29.36 -15.62
C ALA A 56 39.35 -28.73 -14.23
N GLU A 57 40.39 -27.98 -13.86
CA GLU A 57 40.48 -27.30 -12.57
C GLU A 57 39.44 -26.18 -12.42
N GLU A 58 39.20 -25.39 -13.47
CA GLU A 58 38.16 -24.37 -13.46
C GLU A 58 36.75 -24.98 -13.32
N SER A 59 36.47 -26.03 -14.11
CA SER A 59 35.19 -26.73 -14.06
C SER A 59 34.98 -27.41 -12.70
N ALA A 60 36.03 -27.98 -12.11
CA ALA A 60 35.98 -28.55 -10.76
C ALA A 60 35.72 -27.48 -9.69
N ARG A 61 36.29 -26.28 -9.83
CA ARG A 61 36.02 -25.15 -8.93
C ARG A 61 34.56 -24.72 -8.97
N GLY A 62 33.98 -24.59 -10.18
CA GLY A 62 32.56 -24.27 -10.34
C GLY A 62 31.64 -25.31 -9.68
N ALA A 63 31.95 -26.60 -9.85
CA ALA A 63 31.21 -27.68 -9.20
C ALA A 63 31.34 -27.66 -7.66
N VAL A 64 32.51 -27.30 -7.12
CA VAL A 64 32.73 -27.15 -5.67
C VAL A 64 31.95 -25.96 -5.09
N GLU A 65 31.83 -24.86 -5.83
CA GLU A 65 31.01 -23.71 -5.42
C GLU A 65 29.52 -24.09 -5.34
N ALA A 66 29.02 -24.86 -6.31
CA ALA A 66 27.65 -25.39 -6.27
C ALA A 66 27.45 -26.39 -5.10
N LEU A 67 28.44 -27.27 -4.83
CA LEU A 67 28.41 -28.14 -3.64
C LEU A 67 28.38 -27.32 -2.34
N ARG A 68 29.18 -26.25 -2.25
CA ARG A 68 29.19 -25.36 -1.07
C ARG A 68 27.82 -24.72 -0.85
N GLU A 69 27.16 -24.26 -1.91
CA GLU A 69 25.80 -23.72 -1.81
C GLU A 69 24.83 -24.78 -1.29
N GLN A 70 24.92 -26.02 -1.80
CA GLN A 70 24.06 -27.11 -1.35
C GLN A 70 24.29 -27.48 0.12
N LEU A 71 25.55 -27.52 0.57
CA LEU A 71 25.90 -27.75 1.98
C LEU A 71 25.44 -26.59 2.88
N SER A 72 25.44 -25.35 2.40
CA SER A 72 24.99 -24.18 3.19
C SER A 72 23.50 -24.19 3.51
N LYS A 73 22.69 -24.90 2.71
CA LYS A 73 21.24 -25.04 2.89
C LYS A 73 20.86 -26.23 3.77
N MET A 74 21.83 -27.05 4.16
CA MET A 74 21.61 -28.25 4.96
C MET A 74 21.41 -27.89 6.45
N PRO A 75 20.46 -28.54 7.16
CA PRO A 75 20.32 -28.34 8.60
C PRO A 75 21.54 -28.86 9.36
N LEU A 76 21.99 -28.10 10.36
CA LEU A 76 23.15 -28.42 11.21
C LEU A 76 22.80 -29.29 12.42
N ASP A 77 21.59 -29.85 12.45
CA ASP A 77 21.02 -30.63 13.55
C ASP A 77 21.38 -32.13 13.51
N GLY A 78 22.21 -32.55 12.54
CA GLY A 78 22.65 -33.94 12.38
C GLY A 78 21.65 -34.84 11.65
N THR A 79 20.53 -34.31 11.16
CA THR A 79 19.55 -35.08 10.35
C THR A 79 20.05 -35.41 8.95
N ALA A 80 21.03 -34.65 8.44
CA ALA A 80 21.63 -34.82 7.12
C ALA A 80 23.14 -35.06 7.23
N ASN A 81 23.67 -35.91 6.35
CA ASN A 81 25.09 -36.26 6.30
C ASN A 81 25.81 -35.49 5.16
N PRO A 82 26.73 -34.57 5.48
CA PRO A 82 27.48 -33.81 4.47
C PRO A 82 28.27 -34.69 3.50
N GLN A 83 28.79 -35.82 3.97
CA GLN A 83 29.54 -36.77 3.15
C GLN A 83 28.65 -37.40 2.08
N GLN A 84 27.43 -37.81 2.47
CA GLN A 84 26.47 -38.42 1.55
C GLN A 84 25.99 -37.42 0.49
N ILE A 85 25.76 -36.16 0.90
CA ILE A 85 25.38 -35.09 -0.02
C ILE A 85 26.49 -34.82 -1.05
N ALA A 86 27.76 -34.80 -0.62
CA ALA A 86 28.89 -34.61 -1.52
C ALA A 86 29.06 -35.79 -2.50
N GLU A 87 28.84 -37.01 -2.06
CA GLU A 87 28.88 -38.21 -2.91
C GLU A 87 27.75 -38.24 -3.95
N ASP A 88 26.53 -37.88 -3.55
CA ASP A 88 25.39 -37.80 -4.46
C ASP A 88 25.53 -36.65 -5.46
N PHE A 89 26.08 -35.51 -5.02
CA PHE A 89 26.44 -34.39 -5.89
C PHE A 89 27.48 -34.82 -6.93
N PHE A 90 28.55 -35.48 -6.50
CA PHE A 90 29.58 -35.97 -7.41
C PHE A 90 29.00 -36.92 -8.47
N LYS A 91 28.15 -37.87 -8.06
CA LYS A 91 27.49 -38.80 -9.01
C LYS A 91 26.60 -38.07 -10.02
N ARG A 92 25.91 -37.00 -9.61
CA ARG A 92 25.06 -36.20 -10.50
C ARG A 92 25.88 -35.40 -11.50
N GLU A 93 26.91 -34.68 -11.05
CA GLU A 93 27.69 -33.79 -11.91
C GLU A 93 28.68 -34.53 -12.81
N PHE A 94 29.26 -35.64 -12.33
CA PHE A 94 30.32 -36.35 -13.05
C PHE A 94 29.88 -37.68 -13.69
N GLY A 95 28.71 -38.22 -13.34
CA GLY A 95 28.37 -39.65 -13.45
C GLY A 95 28.63 -40.38 -14.78
N ASN A 96 28.67 -39.68 -15.93
CA ASN A 96 28.94 -40.30 -17.24
C ASN A 96 30.32 -39.93 -17.84
N GLY A 97 31.10 -39.08 -17.17
CA GLY A 97 32.37 -38.54 -17.67
C GLY A 97 32.21 -37.67 -18.92
N THR A 98 33.29 -37.06 -19.37
CA THR A 98 33.32 -36.29 -20.63
C THR A 98 33.81 -37.12 -21.82
N GLY A 99 34.29 -38.34 -21.57
CA GLY A 99 34.88 -39.23 -22.57
C GLY A 99 36.37 -39.01 -22.80
N SER A 100 36.98 -38.02 -22.14
CA SER A 100 38.42 -37.76 -22.15
C SER A 100 39.04 -38.20 -20.82
N GLN A 101 39.79 -39.31 -20.84
CA GLN A 101 40.36 -39.90 -19.61
C GLN A 101 41.27 -38.94 -18.84
N ASP A 102 42.09 -38.15 -19.53
CA ASP A 102 43.03 -37.23 -18.89
C ASP A 102 42.33 -36.04 -18.23
N TYR A 103 41.34 -35.45 -18.93
CA TYR A 103 40.51 -34.38 -18.38
C TYR A 103 39.69 -34.87 -17.18
N ASP A 104 39.03 -36.02 -17.35
CA ASP A 104 38.19 -36.64 -16.33
C ASP A 104 38.99 -36.95 -15.06
N ALA A 105 40.20 -37.51 -15.19
CA ALA A 105 41.09 -37.78 -14.06
C ALA A 105 41.56 -36.50 -13.36
N GLN A 106 41.88 -35.44 -14.10
CA GLN A 106 42.29 -34.15 -13.54
C GLN A 106 41.14 -33.46 -12.81
N TRP A 107 39.93 -33.52 -13.37
CA TRP A 107 38.72 -32.95 -12.78
C TRP A 107 38.38 -33.62 -11.45
N VAL A 108 38.35 -34.97 -11.41
CA VAL A 108 38.02 -35.73 -10.17
C VAL A 108 39.01 -35.41 -9.05
N ASN A 109 40.32 -35.35 -9.37
CA ASN A 109 41.34 -35.01 -8.39
C ASN A 109 41.20 -33.56 -7.89
N ALA A 110 40.95 -32.61 -8.79
CA ALA A 110 40.77 -31.20 -8.43
C ALA A 110 39.50 -30.98 -7.59
N PHE A 111 38.40 -31.66 -7.92
CA PHE A 111 37.14 -31.61 -7.18
C PHE A 111 37.32 -32.20 -5.78
N ARG A 112 37.85 -33.42 -5.66
CA ARG A 112 38.04 -34.10 -4.37
C ARG A 112 38.91 -33.27 -3.41
N ARG A 113 40.04 -32.75 -3.90
CA ARG A 113 40.97 -31.91 -3.11
C ARG A 113 40.30 -30.68 -2.51
N GLN A 114 39.28 -30.14 -3.18
CA GLN A 114 38.57 -28.92 -2.77
C GLN A 114 37.28 -29.22 -1.99
N ALA A 115 36.61 -30.35 -2.25
CA ALA A 115 35.37 -30.75 -1.60
C ALA A 115 35.60 -31.34 -0.19
N GLU A 116 36.68 -32.10 0.01
CA GLU A 116 36.96 -32.80 1.29
C GLU A 116 37.06 -31.84 2.51
N PRO A 117 37.78 -30.70 2.44
CA PRO A 117 37.80 -29.73 3.54
C PRO A 117 36.42 -29.12 3.86
N LEU A 118 35.56 -28.93 2.84
CA LEU A 118 34.22 -28.40 3.05
C LEU A 118 33.35 -29.38 3.85
N VAL A 119 33.38 -30.66 3.47
CA VAL A 119 32.64 -31.71 4.19
C VAL A 119 33.09 -31.79 5.66
N VAL A 120 34.40 -31.72 5.92
CA VAL A 120 34.95 -31.70 7.29
C VAL A 120 34.45 -30.49 8.08
N GLN A 121 34.50 -29.28 7.49
CA GLN A 121 34.03 -28.05 8.13
C GLN A 121 32.56 -28.15 8.56
N TYR A 122 31.68 -28.70 7.71
CA TYR A 122 30.27 -28.86 8.03
C TYR A 122 30.01 -29.96 9.07
N ASN A 123 30.78 -31.06 9.06
CA ASN A 123 30.71 -32.07 10.12
C ASN A 123 31.09 -31.49 11.50
N GLU A 124 32.09 -30.62 11.57
CA GLU A 124 32.44 -29.92 12.82
C GLU A 124 31.35 -28.95 13.28
N ALA A 125 30.71 -28.24 12.35
CA ALA A 125 29.60 -27.33 12.64
C ALA A 125 28.38 -28.08 13.20
N ILE A 126 28.04 -29.25 12.64
CA ILE A 126 27.00 -30.13 13.17
C ILE A 126 27.35 -30.57 14.61
N SER A 127 28.58 -31.05 14.83
CA SER A 127 29.01 -31.51 16.17
C SER A 127 28.90 -30.39 17.21
N LYS A 128 29.33 -29.16 16.89
CA LYS A 128 29.21 -28.01 17.80
C LYS A 128 27.76 -27.61 18.06
N THR A 129 26.90 -27.70 17.06
CA THR A 129 25.47 -27.37 17.17
C THR A 129 24.75 -28.37 18.06
N LEU A 130 25.02 -29.67 17.88
CA LEU A 130 24.49 -30.73 18.75
C LEU A 130 24.91 -30.57 20.21
N GLU A 131 26.18 -30.23 20.45
CA GLU A 131 26.68 -29.92 21.80
C GLU A 131 25.98 -28.70 22.41
N THR A 132 25.77 -27.65 21.61
CA THR A 132 25.08 -26.43 22.05
C THR A 132 23.62 -26.72 22.39
N ASN A 133 22.89 -27.45 21.54
CA ASN A 133 21.49 -27.80 21.76
C ASN A 133 21.30 -28.73 22.98
N ALA A 134 22.20 -29.70 23.16
CA ALA A 134 22.20 -30.57 24.34
C ALA A 134 22.45 -29.76 25.62
N LEU A 135 23.41 -28.83 25.58
CA LEU A 135 23.71 -27.93 26.70
C LEU A 135 22.55 -26.96 27.00
N GLU A 136 21.88 -26.41 25.98
CA GLU A 136 20.70 -25.56 26.15
C GLU A 136 19.51 -26.33 26.73
N THR A 137 19.31 -27.58 26.30
CA THR A 137 18.25 -28.45 26.86
C THR A 137 18.52 -28.75 28.33
N ILE A 138 19.78 -29.09 28.68
CA ILE A 138 20.20 -29.29 30.06
C ILE A 138 20.03 -28.00 30.85
N ARG A 139 20.46 -26.85 30.33
CA ARG A 139 20.32 -25.54 30.97
C ARG A 139 18.86 -25.20 31.24
N ALA A 140 17.98 -25.29 30.25
CA ALA A 140 16.57 -24.94 30.40
C ALA A 140 15.85 -25.83 31.43
N ALA A 141 16.11 -27.13 31.41
CA ALA A 141 15.55 -28.08 32.38
C ALA A 141 16.12 -27.85 33.79
N ALA A 142 17.43 -27.67 33.90
CA ALA A 142 18.12 -27.50 35.17
C ALA A 142 17.80 -26.17 35.84
N ILE A 143 17.74 -25.07 35.08
CA ILE A 143 17.36 -23.76 35.59
C ILE A 143 15.94 -23.83 36.13
N LYS A 144 14.99 -24.43 35.39
CA LYS A 144 13.60 -24.57 35.86
C LYS A 144 13.50 -25.29 37.21
N ASP A 145 14.29 -26.34 37.41
CA ASP A 145 14.29 -27.10 38.67
C ASP A 145 15.01 -26.36 39.79
N LEU A 146 16.13 -25.71 39.48
CA LEU A 146 16.90 -24.91 40.44
C LEU A 146 16.23 -23.57 40.77
N LEU A 147 15.21 -23.13 40.04
CA LEU A 147 14.42 -21.93 40.37
C LEU A 147 13.35 -22.20 41.45
N ASP A 148 13.04 -23.46 41.72
CA ASP A 148 12.12 -23.87 42.78
C ASP A 148 12.94 -24.25 44.04
N PRO A 149 12.87 -23.46 45.13
CA PRO A 149 13.66 -23.70 46.34
C PRO A 149 13.41 -25.08 46.96
N SER A 150 12.25 -25.68 46.72
CA SER A 150 11.90 -27.02 47.24
C SER A 150 12.55 -28.16 46.44
N LYS A 151 13.05 -27.87 45.23
CA LYS A 151 13.66 -28.84 44.31
C LYS A 151 15.16 -28.68 44.17
N ALA A 152 15.74 -27.60 44.69
CA ALA A 152 17.18 -27.39 44.77
C ALA A 152 17.81 -28.29 45.85
N THR A 153 17.77 -29.62 45.67
CA THR A 153 18.32 -30.62 46.61
C THR A 153 19.73 -31.09 46.21
N PRO A 154 20.52 -31.68 47.14
CA PRO A 154 21.87 -32.18 46.84
C PRO A 154 21.90 -33.24 45.72
N GLU A 155 20.88 -34.10 45.66
CA GLU A 155 20.75 -35.15 44.65
C GLU A 155 20.57 -34.55 43.26
N ARG A 156 19.74 -33.50 43.14
CA ARG A 156 19.47 -32.85 41.86
C ARG A 156 20.66 -32.05 41.34
N VAL A 157 21.42 -31.44 42.25
CA VAL A 157 22.67 -30.74 41.96
C VAL A 157 23.74 -31.73 41.46
N THR A 158 23.80 -32.94 42.03
CA THR A 158 24.71 -34.01 41.59
C THR A 158 24.31 -34.54 40.22
N GLU A 159 23.03 -34.84 40.00
CA GLU A 159 22.52 -35.30 38.70
C GLU A 159 22.76 -34.28 37.58
N LEU A 160 22.63 -32.98 37.88
CA LEU A 160 22.97 -31.92 36.95
C LEU A 160 24.46 -31.94 36.59
N HIS A 161 25.34 -32.09 37.59
CA HIS A 161 26.77 -32.17 37.38
C HIS A 161 27.13 -33.38 36.50
N ASP A 162 26.53 -34.54 36.73
CA ASP A 162 26.74 -35.76 35.93
C ASP A 162 26.27 -35.60 34.47
N ARG A 163 25.14 -34.93 34.25
CA ARG A 163 24.63 -34.60 32.91
C ARG A 163 25.58 -33.64 32.18
N VAL A 164 26.09 -32.62 32.87
CA VAL A 164 27.07 -31.68 32.32
C VAL A 164 28.40 -32.38 32.04
N LEU A 165 28.84 -33.28 32.92
CA LEU A 165 30.04 -34.10 32.74
C LEU A 165 29.93 -35.02 31.51
N THR A 166 28.74 -35.56 31.26
CA THR A 166 28.45 -36.37 30.06
C THR A 166 28.60 -35.53 28.79
N VAL A 167 28.07 -34.29 28.77
CA VAL A 167 28.23 -33.36 27.64
C VAL A 167 29.67 -32.89 27.47
N ALA A 168 30.41 -32.71 28.56
CA ALA A 168 31.83 -32.41 28.53
C ALA A 168 32.72 -33.61 28.17
N ARG A 169 32.12 -34.75 27.77
CA ARG A 169 32.81 -36.00 27.40
C ARG A 169 33.76 -36.51 28.50
N GLY A 170 33.39 -36.29 29.77
CA GLY A 170 34.20 -36.67 30.93
C GLY A 170 35.34 -35.70 31.28
N ASN A 171 35.49 -34.58 30.56
CA ASN A 171 36.45 -33.55 30.95
C ASN A 171 35.92 -32.75 32.15
N GLN A 172 36.49 -33.02 33.32
CA GLN A 172 36.03 -32.48 34.58
C GLN A 172 36.16 -30.95 34.67
N GLU A 173 37.26 -30.35 34.19
CA GLU A 173 37.46 -28.89 34.23
C GLU A 173 36.44 -28.15 33.35
N VAL A 174 36.13 -28.72 32.18
CA VAL A 174 35.11 -28.17 31.27
C VAL A 174 33.71 -28.35 31.86
N ALA A 175 33.45 -29.51 32.46
CA ALA A 175 32.18 -29.80 33.12
C ALA A 175 31.92 -28.82 34.28
N ASP A 176 32.92 -28.57 35.13
CA ASP A 176 32.81 -27.66 36.26
C ASP A 176 32.53 -26.21 35.82
N LYS A 177 33.22 -25.72 34.78
CA LYS A 177 32.94 -24.38 34.20
C LYS A 177 31.53 -24.27 33.60
N LEU A 178 31.08 -25.31 32.90
CA LEU A 178 29.73 -25.35 32.33
C LEU A 178 28.67 -25.40 33.43
N PHE A 179 28.91 -26.19 34.47
CA PHE A 179 28.05 -26.35 35.63
C PHE A 179 27.96 -25.05 36.46
N GLU A 180 29.09 -24.39 36.74
CA GLU A 180 29.12 -23.04 37.35
C GLU A 180 28.23 -22.07 36.56
N GLY A 181 28.32 -22.08 35.22
CA GLY A 181 27.50 -21.24 34.36
C GLY A 181 25.99 -21.49 34.49
N VAL A 182 25.56 -22.74 34.66
CA VAL A 182 24.14 -23.09 34.88
C VAL A 182 23.68 -22.63 36.27
N VAL A 183 24.50 -22.86 37.29
CA VAL A 183 24.21 -22.53 38.69
C VAL A 183 24.09 -21.01 38.90
N VAL A 184 25.00 -20.21 38.33
CA VAL A 184 24.97 -18.74 38.43
C VAL A 184 23.65 -18.18 37.88
N GLN A 185 23.13 -18.76 36.80
CA GLN A 185 21.86 -18.30 36.20
C GLN A 185 20.65 -18.57 37.10
N ALA A 186 20.72 -19.56 38.00
CA ALA A 186 19.66 -19.88 38.95
C ALA A 186 19.63 -18.96 40.20
N PHE A 187 20.64 -18.13 40.42
CA PHE A 187 20.67 -17.15 41.53
C PHE A 187 19.74 -15.95 41.26
N MET A 188 18.46 -16.11 41.56
CA MET A 188 17.43 -15.07 41.35
C MET A 188 16.93 -14.38 42.63
N ASN A 189 16.89 -15.06 43.78
CA ASN A 189 16.47 -14.49 45.07
C ASN A 189 17.19 -15.18 46.25
N ASP A 190 17.16 -14.58 47.44
CA ASP A 190 17.91 -15.01 48.63
C ASP A 190 17.57 -16.44 49.08
N GLY A 191 16.28 -16.79 49.08
CA GLY A 191 15.82 -18.12 49.49
C GLY A 191 16.34 -19.21 48.56
N ASN A 192 16.21 -19.00 47.25
CA ASN A 192 16.68 -19.94 46.25
C ASN A 192 18.21 -20.04 46.21
N THR A 193 18.88 -18.88 46.28
CA THR A 193 20.34 -18.80 46.28
C THR A 193 20.94 -19.51 47.49
N THR A 194 20.33 -19.35 48.67
CA THR A 194 20.76 -20.04 49.90
C THR A 194 20.51 -21.55 49.81
N ALA A 195 19.37 -21.98 49.25
CA ALA A 195 19.06 -23.39 49.03
C ALA A 195 20.08 -24.05 48.08
N ILE A 196 20.41 -23.40 46.95
CA ILE A 196 21.41 -23.88 46.00
C ILE A 196 22.80 -23.94 46.63
N LEU A 197 23.25 -22.91 47.34
CA LEU A 197 24.55 -22.90 48.02
C LEU A 197 24.65 -23.97 49.12
N ASN A 198 23.56 -24.24 49.83
CA ASN A 198 23.50 -25.32 50.80
C ASN A 198 23.54 -26.70 50.13
N SER A 199 22.82 -26.88 49.02
CA SER A 199 22.80 -28.13 48.28
C SER A 199 24.12 -28.44 47.57
N LEU A 200 24.84 -27.42 47.09
CA LEU A 200 26.22 -27.54 46.59
C LEU A 200 27.20 -27.96 47.71
N LYS A 201 26.99 -27.46 48.93
CA LYS A 201 27.80 -27.87 50.09
C LYS A 201 27.49 -29.31 50.49
N GLN A 202 26.21 -29.69 50.53
CA GLN A 202 25.77 -31.02 50.94
C GLN A 202 26.02 -32.10 49.89
N SER A 203 26.10 -31.76 48.60
CA SER A 203 26.44 -32.71 47.52
C SER A 203 27.93 -33.06 47.44
N GLY A 204 28.75 -32.44 48.29
CA GLY A 204 30.22 -32.55 48.25
C GLY A 204 30.86 -31.79 47.09
N PHE A 205 30.09 -31.00 46.31
CA PHE A 205 30.66 -30.14 45.27
C PHE A 205 31.59 -29.07 45.87
N ALA A 206 31.20 -28.45 46.99
CA ALA A 206 32.03 -27.46 47.67
C ALA A 206 33.38 -28.04 48.14
N ASP A 207 33.39 -29.31 48.57
CA ASP A 207 34.60 -29.99 49.02
C ASP A 207 35.50 -30.41 47.84
N ARG A 208 34.91 -30.82 46.72
CA ARG A 208 35.63 -31.15 45.48
C ARG A 208 36.17 -29.92 44.75
N ASN A 209 35.44 -28.80 44.81
CA ASN A 209 35.68 -27.58 44.03
C ASN A 209 35.59 -26.32 44.91
N PRO A 210 36.55 -26.10 45.84
CA PRO A 210 36.48 -25.01 46.83
C PRO A 210 36.53 -23.61 46.19
N ASP A 211 37.38 -23.41 45.18
CA ASP A 211 37.51 -22.11 44.50
C ASP A 211 36.27 -21.75 43.67
N ALA A 212 35.64 -22.75 43.04
CA ALA A 212 34.37 -22.60 42.32
C ALA A 212 33.25 -22.19 43.28
N TYR A 213 33.17 -22.87 44.42
CA TYR A 213 32.17 -22.59 45.43
C TYR A 213 32.32 -21.18 46.04
N LEU A 214 33.55 -20.72 46.26
CA LEU A 214 33.82 -19.36 46.72
C LEU A 214 33.36 -18.32 45.70
N ARG A 215 33.71 -18.48 44.41
CA ARG A 215 33.24 -17.60 43.33
C ARG A 215 31.72 -17.58 43.22
N LEU A 216 31.08 -18.75 43.27
CA LEU A 216 29.62 -18.87 43.26
C LEU A 216 28.99 -18.15 44.46
N SER A 217 29.60 -18.24 45.64
CA SER A 217 29.14 -17.56 46.86
C SER A 217 29.28 -16.04 46.77
N GLU A 218 30.36 -15.54 46.18
CA GLU A 218 30.56 -14.11 45.92
C GLU A 218 29.56 -13.57 44.88
N MET A 219 29.34 -14.31 43.78
CA MET A 219 28.36 -13.95 42.75
C MET A 219 26.93 -14.01 43.28
N ALA A 220 26.62 -15.00 44.13
CA ALA A 220 25.38 -15.08 44.87
C ALA A 220 25.18 -13.82 45.72
N HIS A 221 26.17 -13.44 46.53
CA HIS A 221 26.12 -12.25 47.37
C HIS A 221 25.93 -10.94 46.58
N GLN A 222 26.57 -10.83 45.42
CA GLN A 222 26.40 -9.68 44.51
C GLN A 222 24.98 -9.61 43.91
N ARG A 223 24.33 -10.76 43.66
CA ARG A 223 22.97 -10.82 43.10
C ARG A 223 21.87 -10.67 44.17
N THR A 224 22.06 -11.21 45.37
CA THR A 224 21.07 -11.23 46.46
C THR A 224 20.93 -9.91 47.22
N ASN A 225 22.00 -9.10 47.34
CA ASN A 225 21.98 -7.79 48.03
C ASN A 225 21.08 -6.71 47.38
N SER A 226 20.24 -7.08 46.43
CA SER A 226 19.58 -6.15 45.53
C SER A 226 18.04 -6.21 45.64
N ILE A 227 17.46 -7.27 46.23
CA ILE A 227 16.02 -7.38 46.59
C ILE A 227 15.91 -8.14 47.91
N LYS A 228 15.56 -7.45 49.00
CA LYS A 228 15.65 -8.00 50.37
C LYS A 228 14.64 -9.12 50.70
N THR A 229 13.61 -9.33 49.87
CA THR A 229 12.58 -10.38 50.07
C THR A 229 12.01 -10.90 48.74
N TRP A 230 11.55 -12.16 48.68
CA TRP A 230 10.86 -12.73 47.50
C TRP A 230 9.63 -11.91 47.07
N GLN A 231 8.88 -11.41 48.04
CA GLN A 231 7.69 -10.58 47.81
C GLN A 231 8.03 -9.26 47.10
N ALA A 232 9.17 -8.65 47.44
CA ALA A 232 9.66 -7.47 46.75
C ALA A 232 10.04 -7.76 45.28
N GLY A 233 10.57 -8.95 45.00
CA GLY A 233 10.86 -9.40 43.63
C GLY A 233 9.60 -9.57 42.78
N VAL A 234 8.59 -10.25 43.34
CA VAL A 234 7.28 -10.42 42.67
C VAL A 234 6.61 -9.08 42.40
N GLU A 235 6.67 -8.12 43.33
CA GLU A 235 6.09 -6.79 43.12
C GLU A 235 6.82 -5.97 42.05
N VAL A 236 8.16 -6.05 41.99
CA VAL A 236 8.96 -5.39 40.94
C VAL A 236 8.67 -6.00 39.57
N GLU A 237 8.64 -7.33 39.45
CA GLU A 237 8.33 -8.02 38.20
C GLU A 237 6.90 -7.72 37.73
N LYS A 238 5.93 -7.76 38.66
CA LYS A 238 4.55 -7.39 38.38
C LYS A 238 4.45 -5.93 37.94
N TRP A 239 5.18 -5.02 38.57
CA TRP A 239 5.25 -3.63 38.14
C TRP A 239 5.75 -3.50 36.70
N HIS A 240 6.81 -4.22 36.32
CA HIS A 240 7.33 -4.19 34.94
C HIS A 240 6.32 -4.73 33.92
N ALA A 241 5.64 -5.84 34.23
CA ALA A 241 4.63 -6.43 33.37
C ALA A 241 3.40 -5.51 33.21
N ASP A 242 2.88 -4.99 34.33
CA ASP A 242 1.77 -4.04 34.35
C ASP A 242 2.13 -2.76 33.56
N PHE A 243 3.38 -2.27 33.69
CA PHE A 243 3.82 -1.04 33.01
C PHE A 243 3.93 -1.23 31.51
N ALA A 244 4.51 -2.34 31.07
CA ALA A 244 4.61 -2.68 29.65
C ALA A 244 3.21 -2.85 29.02
N ALA A 245 2.28 -3.50 29.72
CA ALA A 245 0.90 -3.64 29.28
C ALA A 245 0.22 -2.26 29.17
N ALA A 246 0.38 -1.39 30.17
CA ALA A 246 -0.24 -0.07 30.19
C ALA A 246 0.33 0.88 29.11
N LEU A 247 1.62 0.80 28.77
CA LEU A 247 2.22 1.60 27.68
C LEU A 247 1.79 1.14 26.28
N ASN A 248 1.39 -0.13 26.14
CA ASN A 248 0.90 -0.69 24.87
C ASN A 248 -0.61 -0.49 24.69
N ASP A 249 -1.32 -0.04 25.72
CA ASP A 249 -2.74 0.28 25.66
C ASP A 249 -2.96 1.64 24.95
N PRO A 250 -3.58 1.67 23.76
CA PRO A 250 -3.80 2.92 23.01
C PRO A 250 -4.83 3.84 23.68
N SER A 251 -5.63 3.34 24.63
CA SER A 251 -6.67 4.13 25.31
C SER A 251 -6.16 4.99 26.46
N ARG A 252 -4.95 4.71 26.96
CA ARG A 252 -4.38 5.40 28.12
C ARG A 252 -3.55 6.61 27.72
N ASP A 253 -3.65 7.68 28.51
CA ASP A 253 -2.70 8.79 28.44
C ASP A 253 -1.29 8.28 28.80
N ARG A 254 -0.35 8.39 27.87
CA ARG A 254 1.01 7.86 28.04
C ARG A 254 1.76 8.60 29.13
N VAL A 255 1.61 9.92 29.24
CA VAL A 255 2.31 10.72 30.25
C VAL A 255 1.76 10.43 31.64
N GLY A 256 0.44 10.46 31.80
CA GLY A 256 -0.25 10.08 33.04
C GLY A 256 0.07 8.65 33.48
N THR A 257 0.14 7.71 32.54
CA THR A 257 0.55 6.33 32.83
C THR A 257 1.97 6.26 33.38
N VAL A 258 2.94 6.99 32.80
CA VAL A 258 4.31 7.03 33.34
C VAL A 258 4.34 7.61 34.76
N LEU A 259 3.55 8.65 35.05
CA LEU A 259 3.45 9.23 36.40
C LEU A 259 2.82 8.29 37.42
N GLU A 260 1.74 7.60 37.05
CA GLU A 260 1.09 6.59 37.88
C GLU A 260 2.08 5.47 38.26
N PHE A 261 2.85 4.99 37.30
CA PHE A 261 3.84 3.95 37.53
C PHE A 261 5.07 4.45 38.28
N ALA A 262 5.46 5.71 38.13
CA ALA A 262 6.47 6.35 38.98
C ALA A 262 6.01 6.40 40.45
N ALA A 263 4.76 6.75 40.70
CA ALA A 263 4.18 6.72 42.05
C ALA A 263 4.13 5.30 42.63
N ARG A 264 3.72 4.29 41.83
CA ARG A 264 3.79 2.87 42.25
C ARG A 264 5.22 2.42 42.54
N ALA A 265 6.21 2.86 41.76
CA ALA A 265 7.62 2.54 41.99
C ALA A 265 8.15 3.15 43.32
N TRP A 266 7.75 4.38 43.64
CA TRP A 266 8.03 5.01 44.94
C TRP A 266 7.41 4.25 46.10
N ASP A 267 6.17 3.79 45.96
CA ASP A 267 5.50 2.98 46.99
C ASP A 267 6.20 1.62 47.20
N ILE A 268 6.54 0.90 46.12
CA ILE A 268 7.23 -0.39 46.20
C ILE A 268 8.60 -0.23 46.88
N ASP A 269 9.36 0.80 46.53
CA ASP A 269 10.64 1.10 47.18
C ASP A 269 10.48 1.52 48.63
N SER A 270 9.49 2.34 48.97
CA SER A 270 9.20 2.71 50.36
C SER A 270 8.82 1.49 51.21
N ARG A 271 8.12 0.50 50.65
CA ARG A 271 7.70 -0.71 51.36
C ARG A 271 8.83 -1.74 51.48
N HIS A 272 9.66 -1.89 50.44
CA HIS A 272 10.59 -3.01 50.34
C HIS A 272 12.08 -2.63 50.29
N GLY A 273 12.41 -1.35 50.08
CA GLY A 273 13.78 -0.83 50.00
C GLY A 273 14.59 -1.43 48.84
N VAL A 274 13.94 -1.64 47.68
CA VAL A 274 14.52 -2.26 46.47
C VAL A 274 15.39 -1.32 45.64
N GLY A 275 15.33 -0.02 45.91
CA GLY A 275 16.05 1.05 45.23
C GLY A 275 15.34 1.53 43.97
N GLN A 276 15.24 2.87 43.83
CA GLN A 276 14.65 3.52 42.66
C GLN A 276 15.33 3.18 41.32
N SER A 277 16.62 2.86 41.35
CA SER A 277 17.40 2.58 40.13
C SER A 277 16.81 1.46 39.26
N ARG A 278 16.05 0.53 39.85
CA ARG A 278 15.38 -0.57 39.13
C ARG A 278 14.24 -0.12 38.22
N PHE A 279 13.61 0.99 38.56
CA PHE A 279 12.47 1.54 37.83
C PHE A 279 12.91 2.70 36.93
N MET A 280 13.89 3.48 37.38
CA MET A 280 14.23 4.79 36.80
C MET A 280 14.69 4.73 35.35
N SER A 281 15.44 3.71 34.90
CA SER A 281 15.84 3.62 33.49
C SER A 281 14.64 3.44 32.57
N THR A 282 13.70 2.58 32.97
CA THR A 282 12.47 2.28 32.22
C THR A 282 11.52 3.48 32.27
N LEU A 283 11.37 4.11 33.44
CA LEU A 283 10.56 5.32 33.62
C LEU A 283 11.09 6.50 32.82
N LEU A 284 12.40 6.78 32.85
CA LEU A 284 12.99 7.91 32.11
C LEU A 284 12.91 7.69 30.59
N SER A 285 13.18 6.48 30.12
CA SER A 285 13.02 6.14 28.69
C SER A 285 11.56 6.24 28.25
N ALA A 286 10.62 5.76 29.07
CA ALA A 286 9.20 5.85 28.78
C ALA A 286 8.69 7.29 28.85
N TRP A 287 9.20 8.11 29.78
CA TRP A 287 8.88 9.52 29.90
C TRP A 287 9.30 10.31 28.66
N ASP A 288 10.56 10.16 28.22
CA ASP A 288 11.06 10.82 27.01
C ASP A 288 10.24 10.42 25.77
N LYS A 289 9.93 9.12 25.64
CA LYS A 289 9.07 8.64 24.55
C LYS A 289 7.64 9.16 24.65
N ALA A 290 7.01 9.08 25.82
CA ALA A 290 5.63 9.52 26.04
C ALA A 290 5.45 11.02 25.83
N THR A 291 6.42 11.83 26.26
CA THR A 291 6.39 13.28 26.05
C THR A 291 6.60 13.65 24.58
N LYS A 292 7.48 12.95 23.85
CA LYS A 292 7.62 13.09 22.39
C LYS A 292 6.34 12.68 21.66
N ASP A 293 5.79 11.51 21.97
CA ASP A 293 4.55 11.03 21.37
C ASP A 293 3.38 11.98 21.66
N GLN A 294 3.26 12.52 22.88
CA GLN A 294 2.22 13.48 23.24
C GLN A 294 2.44 14.83 22.53
N ALA A 295 3.68 15.28 22.35
CA ALA A 295 3.97 16.48 21.55
C ALA A 295 3.55 16.28 20.10
N GLU A 296 3.83 15.11 19.51
CA GLU A 296 3.38 14.73 18.17
C GLU A 296 1.84 14.67 18.06
N ILE A 297 1.15 14.08 19.05
CA ILE A 297 -0.32 14.09 19.14
C ILE A 297 -0.86 15.54 19.23
N ASN A 298 -0.22 16.39 20.03
CA ASN A 298 -0.62 17.79 20.19
C ASN A 298 -0.48 18.60 18.89
N VAL A 299 0.44 18.24 17.99
CA VAL A 299 0.54 18.85 16.65
C VAL A 299 -0.73 18.55 15.85
N ILE A 300 -1.23 17.31 15.90
CA ILE A 300 -2.48 16.91 15.24
C ILE A 300 -3.66 17.67 15.84
N LEU A 301 -3.78 17.66 17.18
CA LEU A 301 -4.86 18.37 17.88
C LEU A 301 -4.83 19.88 17.62
N LYS A 302 -3.65 20.50 17.56
CA LYS A 302 -3.50 21.92 17.21
C LYS A 302 -4.01 22.19 15.79
N ALA A 303 -3.68 21.34 14.82
CA ALA A 303 -4.20 21.48 13.45
C ALA A 303 -5.73 21.38 13.39
N LEU A 304 -6.32 20.48 14.18
CA LEU A 304 -7.78 20.32 14.30
C LEU A 304 -8.45 21.51 14.98
N LEU A 305 -7.90 22.00 16.10
CA LEU A 305 -8.42 23.15 16.85
C LEU A 305 -8.34 24.45 16.03
N GLU A 306 -7.23 24.65 15.32
CA GLU A 306 -7.01 25.86 14.49
C GLU A 306 -7.65 25.76 13.11
N ASN A 307 -8.20 24.58 12.74
CA ASN A 307 -8.71 24.28 11.40
C ASN A 307 -7.69 24.62 10.29
N ARG A 308 -6.42 24.27 10.51
CA ARG A 308 -5.31 24.54 9.59
C ARG A 308 -4.79 23.25 8.96
N PRO A 309 -4.25 23.32 7.73
CA PRO A 309 -3.54 22.20 7.14
C PRO A 309 -2.46 21.65 8.07
N GLY A 310 -2.44 20.34 8.29
CA GLY A 310 -1.49 19.70 9.21
C GLY A 310 -0.03 19.96 8.82
N SER A 311 0.25 20.08 7.52
CA SER A 311 1.57 20.43 6.97
C SER A 311 2.08 21.79 7.44
N LEU A 312 1.20 22.78 7.59
CA LEU A 312 1.59 24.12 8.07
C LEU A 312 1.93 24.09 9.57
N VAL A 313 1.13 23.40 10.37
CA VAL A 313 1.37 23.28 11.82
C VAL A 313 2.64 22.44 12.08
N ALA A 314 2.86 21.38 11.31
CA ALA A 314 4.06 20.56 11.41
C ALA A 314 5.33 21.32 10.99
N ALA A 315 5.24 22.19 9.98
CA ALA A 315 6.35 23.07 9.59
C ALA A 315 6.73 24.07 10.69
N GLU A 316 5.75 24.60 11.43
CA GLU A 316 6.01 25.47 12.60
C GLU A 316 6.76 24.76 13.72
N VAL A 317 6.50 23.45 13.89
CA VAL A 317 7.04 22.65 15.00
C VAL A 317 8.26 21.81 14.57
N GLY A 318 8.60 21.82 13.28
CA GLY A 318 9.77 21.12 12.74
C GLY A 318 9.62 19.59 12.65
N VAL A 319 8.41 19.08 12.46
CA VAL A 319 8.10 17.65 12.35
C VAL A 319 7.52 17.29 10.98
N GLU A 320 7.68 16.03 10.55
CA GLU A 320 7.13 15.53 9.28
C GLU A 320 5.69 15.05 9.48
N ILE A 321 4.71 15.81 8.96
CA ILE A 321 3.28 15.56 9.23
C ILE A 321 2.84 14.14 8.83
N GLY A 322 3.31 13.61 7.69
CA GLY A 322 2.91 12.28 7.23
C GLY A 322 3.27 11.17 8.23
N LYS A 323 4.47 11.25 8.81
CA LYS A 323 4.93 10.28 9.83
C LYS A 323 4.17 10.42 11.15
N VAL A 324 4.02 11.65 11.64
CA VAL A 324 3.27 11.95 12.88
C VAL A 324 1.83 11.44 12.77
N MET A 325 1.16 11.77 11.67
CA MET A 325 -0.22 11.38 11.43
C MET A 325 -0.38 9.87 11.32
N SER A 326 0.47 9.19 10.54
CA SER A 326 0.38 7.72 10.39
C SER A 326 0.56 6.96 11.71
N LYS A 327 1.41 7.47 12.61
CA LYS A 327 1.76 6.83 13.89
C LYS A 327 0.78 7.16 15.03
N HIS A 328 0.17 8.36 15.01
CA HIS A 328 -0.57 8.91 16.15
C HIS A 328 -2.03 9.29 15.86
N PHE A 329 -2.58 8.86 14.73
CA PHE A 329 -3.97 9.14 14.36
C PHE A 329 -4.98 8.65 15.41
N ASP A 330 -4.90 7.39 15.81
CA ASP A 330 -5.84 6.76 16.76
C ASP A 330 -5.86 7.49 18.13
N PRO A 331 -4.71 7.68 18.82
CA PRO A 331 -4.72 8.40 20.08
C PRO A 331 -5.14 9.87 19.94
N ALA A 332 -4.84 10.52 18.80
CA ALA A 332 -5.30 11.89 18.54
C ALA A 332 -6.82 11.98 18.38
N ILE A 333 -7.45 11.04 17.67
CA ILE A 333 -8.91 10.96 17.56
C ILE A 333 -9.55 10.70 18.92
N GLN A 334 -8.99 9.78 19.71
CA GLN A 334 -9.50 9.49 21.04
C GLN A 334 -9.44 10.72 21.95
N GLN A 335 -8.33 11.46 21.95
CA GLN A 335 -8.21 12.72 22.70
C GLN A 335 -9.16 13.79 22.16
N TRP A 336 -9.35 13.89 20.84
CA TRP A 336 -10.29 14.84 20.25
C TRP A 336 -11.73 14.59 20.68
N VAL A 337 -12.17 13.32 20.70
CA VAL A 337 -13.49 12.92 21.21
C VAL A 337 -13.61 13.25 22.70
N ALA A 338 -12.57 12.99 23.49
CA ALA A 338 -12.52 13.33 24.92
C ALA A 338 -12.69 14.83 25.18
N MET A 339 -12.09 15.68 24.33
CA MET A 339 -12.18 17.13 24.41
C MET A 339 -13.54 17.68 23.92
N ASN A 340 -14.26 16.91 23.10
CA ASN A 340 -15.50 17.33 22.46
C ASN A 340 -16.66 16.33 22.70
N PRO A 341 -16.97 15.95 23.94
CA PRO A 341 -17.92 14.87 24.24
C PRO A 341 -19.34 15.21 23.78
N SER A 342 -19.70 16.49 23.72
CA SER A 342 -21.02 16.94 23.22
C SER A 342 -21.20 16.77 21.72
N LEU A 343 -20.10 16.74 20.95
CA LEU A 343 -20.15 16.55 19.49
C LEU A 343 -20.21 15.07 19.11
N PHE A 344 -19.68 14.19 19.96
CA PHE A 344 -19.61 12.74 19.73
C PHE A 344 -20.07 11.97 20.98
N PRO A 345 -21.34 12.15 21.39
CA PRO A 345 -21.83 11.66 22.68
C PRO A 345 -21.79 10.14 22.82
N THR A 346 -21.90 9.39 21.72
CA THR A 346 -21.86 7.91 21.77
C THR A 346 -20.42 7.43 21.84
N LEU A 347 -19.53 7.98 21.01
CA LEU A 347 -18.10 7.66 21.05
C LEU A 347 -17.44 8.08 22.37
N ALA A 348 -17.89 9.19 22.96
CA ALA A 348 -17.37 9.68 24.24
C ALA A 348 -17.65 8.73 25.41
N GLN A 349 -18.65 7.84 25.30
CA GLN A 349 -18.93 6.83 26.33
C GLN A 349 -17.79 5.81 26.45
N ASP A 350 -17.20 5.42 25.32
CA ASP A 350 -16.04 4.50 25.32
C ASP A 350 -14.85 5.14 26.00
N VAL A 351 -14.58 6.41 25.67
CA VAL A 351 -13.50 7.20 26.29
C VAL A 351 -13.72 7.35 27.80
N ALA A 352 -14.94 7.69 28.22
CA ALA A 352 -15.29 7.84 29.63
C ALA A 352 -15.19 6.51 30.40
N ALA A 353 -15.41 5.38 29.73
CA ALA A 353 -15.21 4.04 30.27
C ALA A 353 -13.75 3.56 30.25
N GLY A 354 -12.81 4.39 29.77
CA GLY A 354 -11.39 4.03 29.65
C GLY A 354 -11.14 2.95 28.59
N LYS A 355 -11.98 2.88 27.55
CA LYS A 355 -11.86 1.94 26.44
C LYS A 355 -11.34 2.64 25.18
N GLN A 356 -10.79 1.88 24.27
CA GLN A 356 -10.57 2.36 22.90
C GLN A 356 -11.94 2.66 22.26
N LEU A 357 -12.00 3.69 21.42
CA LEU A 357 -13.20 3.99 20.65
C LEU A 357 -13.64 2.77 19.84
N ASP A 358 -14.92 2.41 19.94
CA ASP A 358 -15.56 1.39 19.12
C ASP A 358 -16.56 2.03 18.14
N PRO A 359 -16.10 2.47 16.96
CA PRO A 359 -16.98 3.02 15.93
C PRO A 359 -18.11 2.08 15.51
N LEU A 360 -17.96 0.76 15.70
CA LEU A 360 -18.94 -0.22 15.21
C LEU A 360 -19.87 -0.72 16.30
N GLY A 361 -19.67 -0.30 17.56
CA GLY A 361 -20.47 -0.74 18.71
C GLY A 361 -21.95 -0.35 18.63
N SER A 362 -22.28 0.69 17.87
CA SER A 362 -23.66 1.03 17.52
C SER A 362 -23.73 1.82 16.22
N ARG A 363 -24.93 1.89 15.61
CA ARG A 363 -25.16 2.71 14.41
C ARG A 363 -24.87 4.20 14.65
N GLN A 364 -25.17 4.70 15.85
CA GLN A 364 -24.93 6.11 16.19
C GLN A 364 -23.43 6.39 16.32
N ALA A 365 -22.67 5.51 16.99
CA ALA A 365 -21.21 5.61 17.07
C ALA A 365 -20.57 5.57 15.67
N ALA A 366 -21.08 4.73 14.78
CA ALA A 366 -20.63 4.61 13.40
C ALA A 366 -20.84 5.92 12.61
N LEU A 367 -22.02 6.53 12.73
CA LEU A 367 -22.32 7.80 12.08
C LEU A 367 -21.52 8.97 12.69
N GLU A 368 -21.31 8.99 14.01
CA GLU A 368 -20.45 9.97 14.68
C GLU A 368 -19.01 9.86 14.22
N TYR A 369 -18.47 8.64 14.11
CA TYR A 369 -17.12 8.40 13.62
C TYR A 369 -16.97 8.82 12.15
N ALA A 370 -17.92 8.45 11.29
CA ALA A 370 -17.94 8.88 9.90
C ALA A 370 -18.00 10.41 9.80
N ALA A 371 -18.77 11.08 10.66
CA ALA A 371 -18.85 12.53 10.70
C ALA A 371 -17.55 13.20 11.16
N LEU A 372 -16.88 12.60 12.15
CA LEU A 372 -15.59 13.04 12.66
C LEU A 372 -14.52 12.99 11.57
N VAL A 373 -14.32 11.82 10.95
CA VAL A 373 -13.22 11.60 10.00
C VAL A 373 -13.48 12.23 8.62
N SER A 374 -14.73 12.59 8.30
CA SER A 374 -15.09 13.34 7.09
C SER A 374 -15.18 14.84 7.30
N ALA A 375 -15.03 15.34 8.53
CA ALA A 375 -15.10 16.77 8.80
C ALA A 375 -14.00 17.53 8.04
N PRO A 376 -14.28 18.71 7.45
CA PRO A 376 -13.30 19.47 6.68
C PRO A 376 -11.99 19.72 7.43
N GLN A 377 -12.06 19.97 8.74
CA GLN A 377 -10.89 20.13 9.61
C GLN A 377 -10.03 18.86 9.71
N PHE A 378 -10.65 17.68 9.79
CA PHE A 378 -9.95 16.40 9.81
C PHE A 378 -9.34 16.10 8.45
N VAL A 379 -10.08 16.33 7.37
CA VAL A 379 -9.60 16.15 6.00
C VAL A 379 -8.42 17.09 5.69
N SER A 380 -8.47 18.34 6.17
CA SER A 380 -7.40 19.34 5.99
C SER A 380 -6.16 19.02 6.84
N ALA A 381 -6.37 18.59 8.10
CA ALA A 381 -5.29 18.14 8.96
C ALA A 381 -4.66 16.83 8.44
N SER A 382 -5.46 15.99 7.76
CA SER A 382 -5.15 14.60 7.43
C SER A 382 -5.69 14.13 6.07
N PRO A 383 -5.20 14.66 4.93
CA PRO A 383 -5.73 14.26 3.62
C PRO A 383 -5.45 12.79 3.27
N GLU A 384 -4.41 12.21 3.89
CA GLU A 384 -3.87 10.89 3.55
C GLU A 384 -3.73 9.93 4.73
N ALA A 385 -3.89 10.38 5.99
CA ALA A 385 -3.68 9.48 7.12
C ALA A 385 -4.87 8.54 7.29
N GLN A 386 -4.55 7.26 7.35
CA GLN A 386 -5.50 6.18 7.54
C GLN A 386 -5.01 5.31 8.67
N SER A 387 -5.90 5.03 9.61
CA SER A 387 -5.61 4.10 10.68
C SER A 387 -5.68 2.68 10.14
N ASN A 388 -4.58 1.95 10.19
CA ASN A 388 -4.58 0.52 9.94
C ASN A 388 -5.52 -0.20 10.92
N THR A 389 -5.66 0.30 12.16
CA THR A 389 -6.56 -0.26 13.17
C THR A 389 -8.01 -0.16 12.72
N TYR A 390 -8.47 1.03 12.32
CA TYR A 390 -9.86 1.20 11.87
C TYR A 390 -10.11 0.60 10.49
N GLN A 391 -9.13 0.61 9.58
CA GLN A 391 -9.24 -0.18 8.35
C GLN A 391 -9.41 -1.67 8.65
N SER A 392 -8.68 -2.18 9.66
CA SER A 392 -8.81 -3.58 10.09
C SER A 392 -10.20 -3.86 10.63
N LEU A 393 -10.67 -3.00 11.54
CA LEU A 393 -11.97 -3.11 12.19
C LEU A 393 -13.12 -3.11 11.17
N PHE A 394 -13.10 -2.16 10.22
CA PHE A 394 -14.13 -2.05 9.19
C PHE A 394 -14.06 -3.20 8.19
N GLY A 395 -12.85 -3.54 7.71
CA GLY A 395 -12.65 -4.63 6.77
C GLY A 395 -13.04 -5.98 7.34
N GLU A 396 -12.65 -6.30 8.58
CA GLU A 396 -13.04 -7.53 9.26
C GLU A 396 -14.54 -7.63 9.48
N ALA A 397 -15.20 -6.54 9.90
CA ALA A 397 -16.65 -6.54 10.08
C ALA A 397 -17.37 -6.90 8.76
N ILE A 398 -16.92 -6.36 7.63
CA ILE A 398 -17.54 -6.55 6.31
C ILE A 398 -17.22 -7.93 5.73
N ILE A 399 -15.96 -8.39 5.77
CA ILE A 399 -15.56 -9.68 5.20
C ILE A 399 -16.10 -10.85 6.02
N THR A 400 -15.91 -10.81 7.35
CA THR A 400 -16.22 -11.98 8.18
C THR A 400 -17.70 -12.08 8.47
N ALA A 401 -18.41 -10.93 8.51
CA ALA A 401 -19.83 -10.82 8.83
C ALA A 401 -20.26 -11.63 10.07
N THR A 402 -19.33 -11.90 11.02
CA THR A 402 -19.61 -12.76 12.18
C THR A 402 -20.70 -12.16 13.06
N ASP A 403 -20.69 -10.83 13.17
CA ASP A 403 -21.70 -10.00 13.78
C ASP A 403 -22.37 -9.13 12.70
N PRO A 404 -23.59 -9.50 12.24
CA PRO A 404 -24.30 -8.76 11.20
C PRO A 404 -24.64 -7.31 11.56
N GLU A 405 -24.84 -7.01 12.85
CA GLU A 405 -25.12 -5.64 13.28
C GLU A 405 -23.87 -4.77 13.20
N ARG A 406 -22.71 -5.29 13.62
CA ARG A 406 -21.43 -4.58 13.43
C ARG A 406 -21.09 -4.36 11.96
N ALA A 407 -21.34 -5.35 11.11
CA ALA A 407 -21.15 -5.21 9.66
C ALA A 407 -22.10 -4.16 9.05
N ALA A 408 -23.36 -4.13 9.49
CA ALA A 408 -24.33 -3.10 9.12
C ALA A 408 -23.90 -1.69 9.57
N ASN A 409 -23.37 -1.57 10.79
CA ASN A 409 -22.82 -0.32 11.31
C ASN A 409 -21.62 0.14 10.48
N ALA A 410 -20.74 -0.78 10.07
CA ALA A 410 -19.60 -0.46 9.20
C ALA A 410 -20.05 0.08 7.84
N VAL A 411 -21.06 -0.55 7.21
CA VAL A 411 -21.64 -0.05 5.95
C VAL A 411 -22.31 1.31 6.14
N ALA A 412 -23.03 1.53 7.25
CA ALA A 412 -23.65 2.82 7.54
C ALA A 412 -22.59 3.94 7.70
N ALA A 413 -21.50 3.68 8.43
CA ALA A 413 -20.38 4.61 8.55
C ALA A 413 -19.72 4.88 7.20
N LEU A 414 -19.40 3.85 6.41
CA LEU A 414 -18.77 4.01 5.10
C LEU A 414 -19.68 4.75 4.12
N ALA A 415 -20.99 4.50 4.11
CA ALA A 415 -21.95 5.24 3.29
C ALA A 415 -22.05 6.71 3.69
N ALA A 416 -22.08 7.00 5.00
CA ALA A 416 -22.07 8.38 5.48
C ALA A 416 -20.74 9.09 5.16
N TYR A 417 -19.62 8.39 5.25
CA TYR A 417 -18.31 8.88 4.87
C TYR A 417 -18.20 9.10 3.36
N GLU A 418 -18.61 8.14 2.54
CA GLU A 418 -18.64 8.22 1.08
C GLU A 418 -19.47 9.41 0.61
N ALA A 419 -20.64 9.64 1.21
CA ALA A 419 -21.51 10.76 0.86
C ALA A 419 -20.84 12.13 1.09
N ARG A 420 -19.87 12.21 2.01
CA ARG A 420 -19.18 13.47 2.38
C ARG A 420 -17.81 13.61 1.74
N ALA A 421 -17.05 12.52 1.69
CA ALA A 421 -15.64 12.48 1.30
C ALA A 421 -15.40 11.80 -0.07
N GLY A 422 -16.41 11.18 -0.66
CA GLY A 422 -16.35 10.52 -1.96
C GLY A 422 -15.98 9.03 -1.90
N SER A 423 -16.33 8.32 -2.98
CA SER A 423 -16.23 6.86 -3.13
C SER A 423 -14.81 6.32 -3.00
N GLU A 424 -13.83 6.95 -3.64
CA GLU A 424 -12.43 6.52 -3.56
C GLU A 424 -11.81 6.68 -2.16
N ARG A 425 -12.19 7.73 -1.39
CA ARG A 425 -11.72 7.84 -0.01
C ARG A 425 -12.36 6.78 0.88
N ALA A 426 -13.65 6.50 0.67
CA ALA A 426 -14.33 5.41 1.37
C ALA A 426 -13.71 4.05 1.04
N ARG A 427 -13.34 3.81 -0.22
CA ARG A 427 -12.60 2.61 -0.64
C ARG A 427 -11.29 2.44 0.13
N LYS A 428 -10.54 3.52 0.32
CA LYS A 428 -9.30 3.47 1.09
C LYS A 428 -9.51 3.29 2.60
N MET A 429 -10.73 3.38 3.14
CA MET A 429 -11.02 2.95 4.52
C MET A 429 -11.08 1.42 4.64
N LEU A 430 -10.99 0.71 3.51
CA LEU A 430 -10.95 -0.73 3.42
C LEU A 430 -9.56 -1.17 2.93
N ARG A 431 -9.18 -2.39 3.28
CA ARG A 431 -7.86 -2.99 2.99
C ARG A 431 -7.81 -3.68 1.63
N SER A 432 -8.97 -4.08 1.11
CA SER A 432 -9.04 -4.89 -0.11
C SER A 432 -10.22 -4.51 -1.01
N ASP A 433 -10.08 -4.85 -2.29
CA ASP A 433 -11.15 -4.71 -3.28
C ASP A 433 -12.34 -5.62 -2.98
N GLU A 434 -12.12 -6.73 -2.26
CA GLU A 434 -13.17 -7.62 -1.78
C GLU A 434 -14.09 -6.94 -0.77
N GLU A 435 -13.52 -6.33 0.26
CA GLU A 435 -14.27 -5.53 1.24
C GLU A 435 -15.10 -4.43 0.54
N TRP A 436 -14.49 -3.78 -0.46
CA TRP A 436 -15.15 -2.72 -1.23
C TRP A 436 -16.35 -3.21 -2.05
N ILE A 437 -16.23 -4.37 -2.71
CA ILE A 437 -17.32 -4.95 -3.48
C ILE A 437 -18.47 -5.36 -2.56
N ILE A 438 -18.18 -6.01 -1.43
CA ILE A 438 -19.21 -6.41 -0.46
C ILE A 438 -19.93 -5.18 0.09
N TYR A 439 -19.20 -4.12 0.41
CA TYR A 439 -19.76 -2.84 0.82
C TYR A 439 -20.71 -2.26 -0.24
N GLN A 440 -20.27 -2.17 -1.50
CA GLN A 440 -21.07 -1.62 -2.59
C GLN A 440 -22.31 -2.50 -2.88
N ALA A 441 -22.19 -3.82 -2.78
CA ALA A 441 -23.32 -4.73 -2.92
C ALA A 441 -24.34 -4.58 -1.78
N ALA A 442 -23.88 -4.48 -0.53
CA ALA A 442 -24.73 -4.19 0.62
C ALA A 442 -25.52 -2.89 0.41
N LYS A 443 -24.84 -1.84 -0.07
CA LYS A 443 -25.44 -0.54 -0.41
C LYS A 443 -26.45 -0.65 -1.57
N ALA A 444 -26.09 -1.33 -2.65
CA ALA A 444 -26.91 -1.50 -3.84
C ALA A 444 -28.14 -2.40 -3.60
N SER A 445 -28.10 -3.29 -2.61
CA SER A 445 -29.23 -4.14 -2.23
C SER A 445 -30.46 -3.33 -1.80
N GLY A 446 -30.27 -2.10 -1.30
CA GLY A 446 -31.35 -1.23 -0.83
C GLY A 446 -32.14 -1.78 0.36
N LYS A 447 -31.68 -2.89 0.97
CA LYS A 447 -32.32 -3.60 2.09
C LYS A 447 -31.69 -3.21 3.43
N ASP A 448 -32.28 -3.69 4.52
CA ASP A 448 -31.68 -3.71 5.85
C ASP A 448 -30.30 -4.40 5.80
N TYR A 449 -29.22 -3.64 6.05
CA TYR A 449 -27.85 -4.13 5.99
C TYR A 449 -27.62 -5.32 6.93
N THR A 450 -28.29 -5.33 8.08
CA THR A 450 -28.17 -6.42 9.05
C THR A 450 -28.68 -7.73 8.45
N ALA A 451 -29.79 -7.69 7.71
CA ALA A 451 -30.32 -8.86 7.02
C ALA A 451 -29.39 -9.33 5.89
N PHE A 452 -28.76 -8.41 5.16
CA PHE A 452 -27.77 -8.74 4.12
C PHE A 452 -26.58 -9.51 4.72
N PHE A 453 -25.99 -9.01 5.82
CA PHE A 453 -24.84 -9.67 6.45
C PHE A 453 -25.19 -10.95 7.21
N ALA A 454 -26.40 -11.05 7.79
CA ALA A 454 -26.86 -12.29 8.39
C ALA A 454 -26.94 -13.41 7.35
N GLN A 455 -27.49 -13.12 6.18
CA GLN A 455 -27.56 -14.09 5.08
C GLN A 455 -26.19 -14.48 4.55
N ARG A 456 -25.23 -13.54 4.47
CA ARG A 456 -23.86 -13.83 4.03
C ARG A 456 -23.13 -14.72 5.03
N ARG A 457 -23.24 -14.43 6.33
CA ARG A 457 -22.67 -15.25 7.42
C ARG A 457 -23.16 -16.69 7.36
N ASP A 458 -24.47 -16.86 7.11
CA ASP A 458 -25.10 -18.17 7.07
C ASP A 458 -24.77 -18.96 5.77
N ASN A 459 -24.09 -18.34 4.79
CA ASN A 459 -23.69 -18.95 3.51
C ASN A 459 -22.22 -18.65 3.14
N PRO A 460 -21.24 -19.23 3.88
CA PRO A 460 -19.81 -18.89 3.72
C PRO A 460 -19.20 -19.25 2.35
N GLY A 461 -19.82 -20.17 1.58
CA GLY A 461 -19.38 -20.51 0.22
C GLY A 461 -19.47 -19.33 -0.76
N ASP A 462 -20.28 -18.33 -0.44
CA ASP A 462 -20.51 -17.16 -1.28
C ASP A 462 -19.35 -16.15 -1.24
N THR A 463 -18.60 -16.09 -0.13
CA THR A 463 -17.37 -15.29 -0.04
C THR A 463 -16.28 -15.86 -0.94
N GLN A 464 -16.18 -17.19 -1.04
CA GLN A 464 -15.24 -17.85 -1.92
C GLN A 464 -15.62 -17.69 -3.41
N ASP A 465 -16.91 -17.81 -3.74
CA ASP A 465 -17.42 -17.55 -5.10
C ASP A 465 -17.19 -16.07 -5.53
N LEU A 466 -17.27 -15.11 -4.59
CA LEU A 466 -16.92 -13.70 -4.84
C LEU A 466 -15.41 -13.50 -5.08
N ALA A 467 -14.56 -14.10 -4.23
CA ALA A 467 -13.11 -14.05 -4.41
C ALA A 467 -12.67 -14.68 -5.75
N ASP A 468 -13.33 -15.77 -6.17
CA ASP A 468 -13.12 -16.39 -7.48
C ASP A 468 -13.59 -15.47 -8.62
N THR A 469 -14.66 -14.70 -8.44
CA THR A 469 -15.09 -13.69 -9.41
C THR A 469 -14.01 -12.61 -9.63
N GLN A 470 -13.32 -12.18 -8.58
CA GLN A 470 -12.22 -11.21 -8.69
C GLN A 470 -10.96 -11.77 -9.38
N ARG A 471 -10.72 -13.08 -9.24
CA ARG A 471 -9.67 -13.79 -9.97
C ARG A 471 -10.05 -14.07 -11.43
N GLY A 472 -11.26 -13.70 -11.83
CA GLY A 472 -11.82 -13.97 -13.15
C GLY A 472 -12.25 -15.43 -13.32
N THR A 473 -12.38 -16.19 -12.23
CA THR A 473 -12.80 -17.61 -12.19
C THR A 473 -14.25 -17.82 -11.75
N SER A 474 -15.07 -16.76 -11.79
CA SER A 474 -16.49 -16.79 -11.44
C SER A 474 -17.27 -17.93 -12.13
N ASP A 475 -17.95 -18.74 -11.32
CA ASP A 475 -18.85 -19.77 -11.81
C ASP A 475 -20.25 -19.18 -12.10
N TRP A 476 -20.34 -18.43 -13.20
CA TRP A 476 -21.60 -17.90 -13.72
C TRP A 476 -22.63 -18.99 -14.04
N ALA A 477 -22.16 -20.19 -14.40
CA ALA A 477 -23.01 -21.34 -14.74
C ALA A 477 -23.76 -21.85 -13.51
N LYS A 478 -23.07 -22.05 -12.40
CA LYS A 478 -23.66 -22.41 -11.10
C LYS A 478 -24.59 -21.33 -10.56
N LEU A 479 -24.23 -20.05 -10.68
CA LEU A 479 -25.06 -18.96 -10.20
C LEU A 479 -26.40 -18.90 -10.93
N LEU A 480 -26.36 -18.86 -12.27
CA LEU A 480 -27.53 -18.70 -13.13
C LEU A 480 -28.33 -19.99 -13.36
N GLY A 481 -27.95 -21.11 -12.74
CA GLY A 481 -28.62 -22.40 -12.89
C GLY A 481 -28.49 -23.01 -14.29
N LYS A 482 -27.34 -22.78 -14.95
CA LYS A 482 -27.04 -23.25 -16.31
C LYS A 482 -25.75 -24.11 -16.32
N PRO A 483 -25.75 -25.28 -15.67
CA PRO A 483 -24.55 -26.10 -15.50
C PRO A 483 -23.93 -26.56 -16.83
N ASP A 484 -24.74 -26.72 -17.88
CA ASP A 484 -24.29 -27.18 -19.20
C ASP A 484 -23.79 -26.05 -20.12
N ALA A 485 -23.90 -24.79 -19.69
CA ALA A 485 -23.47 -23.66 -20.50
C ALA A 485 -21.95 -23.49 -20.45
N LYS A 486 -21.32 -23.26 -21.61
CA LYS A 486 -19.88 -23.00 -21.65
C LYS A 486 -19.56 -21.70 -20.92
N ARG A 487 -18.52 -21.73 -20.08
CA ARG A 487 -18.05 -20.58 -19.31
C ARG A 487 -17.80 -19.34 -20.20
N SER A 488 -17.13 -19.52 -21.33
CA SER A 488 -16.85 -18.43 -22.28
C SER A 488 -18.12 -17.77 -22.84
N GLU A 489 -19.18 -18.54 -23.07
CA GLU A 489 -20.46 -18.01 -23.59
C GLU A 489 -21.20 -17.19 -22.53
N LEU A 490 -21.08 -17.57 -21.25
CA LEU A 490 -21.67 -16.81 -20.14
C LEU A 490 -20.86 -15.54 -19.85
N GLU A 491 -19.54 -15.61 -19.86
CA GLU A 491 -18.65 -14.45 -19.70
C GLU A 491 -18.87 -13.44 -20.85
N GLU A 492 -19.02 -13.89 -22.09
CA GLU A 492 -19.34 -13.03 -23.22
C GLU A 492 -20.73 -12.37 -23.06
N LYS A 493 -21.73 -13.11 -22.55
CA LYS A 493 -23.05 -12.54 -22.24
C LYS A 493 -22.99 -11.48 -21.14
N VAL A 494 -22.26 -11.73 -20.07
CA VAL A 494 -22.04 -10.75 -18.98
C VAL A 494 -21.41 -9.49 -19.56
N ARG A 495 -20.34 -9.63 -20.36
CA ARG A 495 -19.68 -8.51 -21.03
C ARG A 495 -20.63 -7.72 -21.93
N LYS A 496 -21.40 -8.39 -22.79
CA LYS A 496 -22.38 -7.72 -23.67
C LYS A 496 -23.43 -6.93 -22.89
N VAL A 497 -23.88 -7.44 -21.74
CA VAL A 497 -24.82 -6.74 -20.88
C VAL A 497 -24.18 -5.52 -20.21
N GLN A 498 -22.94 -5.66 -19.73
CA GLN A 498 -22.17 -4.54 -19.16
C GLN A 498 -21.99 -3.42 -20.20
N ASP A 499 -21.47 -3.77 -21.38
CA ASP A 499 -21.19 -2.83 -22.47
C ASP A 499 -22.49 -2.11 -22.89
N LYS A 500 -23.59 -2.86 -23.06
CA LYS A 500 -24.92 -2.31 -23.39
C LYS A 500 -25.44 -1.34 -22.34
N VAL A 501 -25.38 -1.69 -21.05
CA VAL A 501 -25.89 -0.84 -19.97
C VAL A 501 -25.03 0.41 -19.82
N LEU A 502 -23.71 0.29 -19.92
CA LEU A 502 -22.79 1.42 -19.86
C LEU A 502 -23.00 2.38 -21.02
N LEU A 503 -23.05 1.88 -22.27
CA LEU A 503 -23.29 2.67 -23.46
C LEU A 503 -24.57 3.50 -23.31
N LYS A 504 -25.71 2.83 -23.06
CA LYS A 504 -27.00 3.48 -22.84
C LYS A 504 -26.94 4.53 -21.72
N SER A 505 -26.18 4.25 -20.67
CA SER A 505 -26.09 5.11 -19.50
C SER A 505 -25.32 6.41 -19.75
N THR A 506 -24.48 6.45 -20.78
CA THR A 506 -23.82 7.68 -21.22
C THR A 506 -24.78 8.55 -22.01
N GLY A 507 -25.81 7.97 -22.62
CA GLY A 507 -26.77 8.68 -23.47
C GLY A 507 -26.13 9.19 -24.76
N ARG A 508 -25.10 8.49 -25.26
CA ARG A 508 -24.20 8.89 -26.36
C ARG A 508 -24.16 7.87 -27.51
N ASP A 509 -25.18 7.03 -27.61
CA ASP A 509 -25.29 5.94 -28.59
C ASP A 509 -25.17 6.42 -30.07
N GLY A 510 -25.32 7.72 -30.35
CA GLY A 510 -25.17 8.33 -31.69
C GLY A 510 -23.90 9.19 -31.89
N PHE A 511 -23.01 9.26 -30.90
CA PHE A 511 -21.78 10.07 -30.96
C PHE A 511 -20.56 9.28 -31.48
N LEU A 512 -20.63 7.94 -31.49
CA LEU A 512 -19.49 7.05 -31.74
C LEU A 512 -19.61 6.35 -33.09
N ILE A 513 -18.46 6.14 -33.75
CA ILE A 513 -18.35 5.27 -34.93
C ILE A 513 -18.58 3.82 -34.52
N ASP A 514 -18.04 3.44 -33.36
CA ASP A 514 -18.16 2.11 -32.78
C ASP A 514 -18.94 2.21 -31.45
N PRO A 515 -20.12 1.56 -31.32
CA PRO A 515 -20.90 1.56 -30.08
C PRO A 515 -20.24 0.77 -28.93
N ASP A 516 -19.00 0.29 -29.08
CA ASP A 516 -18.31 -0.44 -28.02
C ASP A 516 -17.85 0.45 -26.86
N VAL A 517 -17.75 -0.18 -25.68
CA VAL A 517 -17.20 0.43 -24.47
C VAL A 517 -15.92 -0.31 -24.08
N GLN A 518 -14.79 0.36 -24.24
CA GLN A 518 -13.51 -0.11 -23.73
C GLN A 518 -13.42 0.16 -22.23
N MET A 519 -13.02 -0.85 -21.45
CA MET A 519 -12.79 -0.71 -20.02
C MET A 519 -11.53 -1.47 -19.63
N SER A 520 -10.80 -0.95 -18.64
CA SER A 520 -9.69 -1.70 -18.06
C SER A 520 -10.17 -3.03 -17.46
N GLU A 521 -9.31 -4.05 -17.47
CA GLU A 521 -9.67 -5.36 -16.92
C GLU A 521 -10.04 -5.28 -15.43
N SER A 522 -9.35 -4.41 -14.67
CA SER A 522 -9.66 -4.18 -13.25
C SER A 522 -11.10 -3.66 -13.05
N LEU A 523 -11.50 -2.64 -13.82
CA LEU A 523 -12.85 -2.07 -13.76
C LEU A 523 -13.90 -3.08 -14.23
N ARG A 524 -13.57 -3.88 -15.25
CA ARG A 524 -14.44 -4.96 -15.73
C ARG A 524 -14.67 -6.02 -14.66
N ARG A 525 -13.61 -6.46 -13.96
CA ARG A 525 -13.72 -7.42 -12.86
C ARG A 525 -14.52 -6.86 -11.69
N GLU A 526 -14.33 -5.59 -11.34
CA GLU A 526 -15.11 -4.90 -10.31
C GLU A 526 -16.60 -4.85 -10.67
N PHE A 527 -16.95 -4.48 -11.91
CA PHE A 527 -18.33 -4.47 -12.38
C PHE A 527 -18.95 -5.88 -12.41
N SER A 528 -18.19 -6.88 -12.90
CA SER A 528 -18.61 -8.29 -12.87
C SER A 528 -18.83 -8.80 -11.44
N GLY A 529 -17.94 -8.46 -10.51
CA GLY A 529 -18.06 -8.81 -9.09
C GLY A 529 -19.32 -8.24 -8.45
N LEU A 530 -19.60 -6.95 -8.68
CA LEU A 530 -20.82 -6.31 -8.20
C LEU A 530 -22.09 -6.95 -8.77
N MET A 531 -22.10 -7.25 -10.07
CA MET A 531 -23.22 -7.95 -10.70
C MET A 531 -23.43 -9.35 -10.13
N TYR A 532 -22.34 -10.07 -9.88
CA TYR A 532 -22.37 -11.43 -9.35
C TYR A 532 -22.96 -11.45 -7.93
N ASP A 533 -22.48 -10.56 -7.05
CA ASP A 533 -22.96 -10.46 -5.66
C ASP A 533 -24.43 -10.02 -5.61
N PHE A 534 -24.83 -9.07 -6.46
CA PHE A 534 -26.24 -8.68 -6.59
C PHE A 534 -27.14 -9.85 -7.02
N LEU A 535 -26.69 -10.67 -7.98
CA LEU A 535 -27.45 -11.83 -8.44
C LEU A 535 -27.48 -12.95 -7.41
N GLN A 536 -26.41 -13.16 -6.65
CA GLN A 536 -26.45 -14.07 -5.50
C GLN A 536 -27.52 -13.63 -4.50
N GLU A 537 -27.59 -12.35 -4.18
CA GLU A 537 -28.59 -11.80 -3.27
C GLU A 537 -30.03 -11.98 -3.80
N GLN A 538 -30.24 -11.78 -5.11
CA GLN A 538 -31.52 -12.10 -5.75
C GLN A 538 -31.85 -13.59 -5.64
N LYS A 539 -30.86 -14.48 -5.85
CA LYS A 539 -31.04 -15.94 -5.72
C LYS A 539 -31.51 -16.31 -4.33
N ARG A 540 -30.87 -15.76 -3.30
CA ARG A 540 -31.19 -16.05 -1.88
C ARG A 540 -32.58 -15.58 -1.51
N THR A 541 -33.01 -14.42 -2.03
CA THR A 541 -34.32 -13.85 -1.71
C THR A 541 -35.45 -14.28 -2.64
N GLY A 542 -35.23 -15.31 -3.46
CA GLY A 542 -36.23 -15.84 -4.39
C GLY A 542 -36.55 -14.90 -5.55
N GLY A 543 -35.70 -13.89 -5.78
CA GLY A 543 -35.80 -12.94 -6.87
C GLY A 543 -35.33 -13.51 -8.22
N SER A 544 -35.69 -12.81 -9.31
CA SER A 544 -35.32 -13.22 -10.66
C SER A 544 -33.83 -12.97 -10.93
N LEU A 545 -33.10 -14.00 -11.38
CA LEU A 545 -31.70 -13.89 -11.81
C LEU A 545 -31.60 -13.30 -13.22
N ASP A 546 -31.55 -11.97 -13.28
CA ASP A 546 -31.56 -11.19 -14.52
C ASP A 546 -30.28 -10.33 -14.61
N LEU A 547 -29.44 -10.63 -15.59
CA LEU A 547 -28.17 -9.93 -15.82
C LEU A 547 -28.36 -8.45 -16.16
N ASP A 548 -29.39 -8.10 -16.95
CA ASP A 548 -29.66 -6.70 -17.31
C ASP A 548 -30.08 -5.90 -16.08
N LYS A 549 -30.93 -6.48 -15.21
CA LYS A 549 -31.30 -5.83 -13.94
C LYS A 549 -30.11 -5.70 -13.00
N ALA A 550 -29.26 -6.72 -12.91
CA ALA A 550 -28.06 -6.67 -12.08
C ALA A 550 -27.07 -5.59 -12.55
N ALA A 551 -26.81 -5.53 -13.86
CA ALA A 551 -25.97 -4.50 -14.44
C ALA A 551 -26.54 -3.09 -14.21
N GLN A 552 -27.86 -2.90 -14.37
CA GLN A 552 -28.51 -1.61 -14.09
C GLN A 552 -28.45 -1.22 -12.61
N ALA A 553 -28.61 -2.17 -11.70
CA ALA A 553 -28.59 -1.91 -10.26
C ALA A 553 -27.21 -1.42 -9.80
N VAL A 554 -26.13 -2.02 -10.30
CA VAL A 554 -24.75 -1.69 -9.87
C VAL A 554 -24.08 -0.62 -10.75
N LEU A 555 -24.73 -0.19 -11.83
CA LEU A 555 -24.25 0.86 -12.73
C LEU A 555 -23.96 2.17 -11.99
N ALA A 556 -24.77 2.52 -10.99
CA ALA A 556 -24.57 3.74 -10.20
C ALA A 556 -23.19 3.75 -9.50
N SER A 557 -22.77 2.61 -8.93
CA SER A 557 -21.47 2.46 -8.28
C SER A 557 -20.33 2.60 -9.28
N VAL A 558 -20.46 2.02 -10.49
CA VAL A 558 -19.44 2.16 -11.55
C VAL A 558 -19.33 3.61 -12.04
N LYS A 559 -20.45 4.31 -12.20
CA LYS A 559 -20.49 5.74 -12.58
C LYS A 559 -19.89 6.67 -11.54
N GLN A 560 -19.82 6.25 -10.27
CA GLN A 560 -19.19 7.05 -9.22
C GLN A 560 -17.67 7.08 -9.38
N ILE A 561 -17.07 5.96 -9.80
CA ILE A 561 -15.61 5.79 -9.87
C ILE A 561 -15.01 6.02 -11.27
N ALA A 562 -15.81 5.92 -12.33
CA ALA A 562 -15.33 6.02 -13.71
C ALA A 562 -15.98 7.14 -14.52
N ILE A 563 -15.27 7.62 -15.54
CA ILE A 563 -15.75 8.52 -16.60
C ILE A 563 -15.46 7.94 -17.97
N ALA A 564 -16.28 8.31 -18.95
CA ALA A 564 -16.11 7.90 -20.34
C ALA A 564 -15.33 8.97 -21.11
N LEU A 565 -14.29 8.54 -21.82
CA LEU A 565 -13.45 9.35 -22.72
C LEU A 565 -13.47 8.74 -24.13
N PRO A 566 -13.16 9.51 -25.18
CA PRO A 566 -12.92 8.97 -26.53
C PRO A 566 -11.73 7.97 -26.56
N GLY A 567 -11.95 6.80 -27.14
CA GLY A 567 -10.97 5.73 -27.32
C GLY A 567 -10.18 5.81 -28.64
N GLN A 568 -9.18 4.93 -28.81
CA GLN A 568 -8.29 4.91 -29.98
C GLN A 568 -8.96 4.40 -31.28
N ASP A 569 -10.05 3.69 -31.16
CA ASP A 569 -10.82 3.06 -32.24
C ASP A 569 -12.17 3.76 -32.50
N GLY A 570 -12.39 4.92 -31.88
CA GLY A 570 -13.67 5.64 -31.93
C GLY A 570 -14.75 5.10 -30.98
N SER A 571 -14.39 4.19 -30.07
CA SER A 571 -15.23 3.72 -28.96
C SER A 571 -15.23 4.67 -27.76
N LEU A 572 -16.05 4.37 -26.74
CA LEU A 572 -15.90 5.01 -25.42
C LEU A 572 -14.99 4.21 -24.51
N ARG A 573 -13.93 4.86 -24.02
CA ARG A 573 -13.02 4.33 -23.03
C ARG A 573 -13.40 4.78 -21.62
N LEU A 574 -13.79 3.83 -20.78
CA LEU A 574 -14.02 4.06 -19.36
C LEU A 574 -12.70 4.05 -18.58
N VAL A 575 -12.43 5.16 -17.92
CA VAL A 575 -11.24 5.38 -17.09
C VAL A 575 -11.67 5.82 -15.70
N ARG A 576 -10.85 5.56 -14.68
CA ARG A 576 -11.15 6.04 -13.31
C ARG A 576 -11.10 7.56 -13.26
N LYS A 577 -11.97 8.20 -12.47
CA LYS A 577 -12.04 9.67 -12.35
C LYS A 577 -10.75 10.27 -11.78
N PRO A 578 -10.31 11.46 -12.25
CA PRO A 578 -9.23 12.21 -11.63
C PRO A 578 -9.60 12.66 -10.19
N ARG A 579 -8.58 12.78 -9.33
CA ARG A 579 -8.71 13.34 -7.98
C ARG A 579 -8.63 14.87 -8.04
N LEU A 580 -9.43 15.57 -7.25
CA LEU A 580 -9.12 16.95 -6.88
C LEU A 580 -7.91 16.98 -5.93
N PRO A 581 -7.07 18.02 -5.98
CA PRO A 581 -5.97 18.22 -5.03
C PRO A 581 -6.41 18.27 -3.55
N ASP A 582 -7.66 18.66 -3.27
CA ASP A 582 -8.24 18.76 -1.92
C ASP A 582 -9.14 17.56 -1.54
N GLY A 583 -9.46 16.70 -2.53
CA GLY A 583 -10.31 15.53 -2.41
C GLY A 583 -11.73 15.80 -1.88
N GLN A 584 -12.27 17.01 -1.99
CA GLN A 584 -13.63 17.31 -1.53
C GLN A 584 -14.69 17.26 -2.66
N GLY A 585 -15.80 16.55 -2.40
CA GLY A 585 -17.07 16.72 -3.09
C GLY A 585 -17.33 15.85 -4.33
N GLU A 586 -18.62 15.67 -4.65
CA GLU A 586 -19.03 15.15 -5.96
C GLU A 586 -18.70 16.19 -7.03
N LEU A 587 -17.74 15.85 -7.89
CA LEU A 587 -17.22 16.64 -9.03
C LEU A 587 -18.25 17.00 -10.10
N ARG A 588 -19.54 16.74 -9.89
CA ARG A 588 -20.54 16.88 -10.94
C ARG A 588 -20.67 18.36 -11.33
N ASP A 589 -20.96 19.26 -10.39
CA ASP A 589 -21.37 20.62 -10.75
C ASP A 589 -20.28 21.69 -10.55
N ARG A 590 -18.99 21.30 -10.54
CA ARG A 590 -17.87 22.21 -10.28
C ARG A 590 -16.68 21.93 -11.20
N PRO A 591 -15.87 22.95 -11.55
CA PRO A 591 -14.67 22.72 -12.33
C PRO A 591 -13.64 21.90 -11.52
N ILE A 592 -13.03 20.91 -12.20
CA ILE A 592 -11.92 20.08 -11.74
C ILE A 592 -10.63 20.89 -11.63
N SER A 593 -10.48 21.90 -12.49
CA SER A 593 -9.29 22.72 -12.63
C SER A 593 -9.65 24.09 -13.19
N VAL A 594 -8.86 25.10 -12.83
CA VAL A 594 -9.04 26.53 -13.18
C VAL A 594 -7.83 27.14 -13.92
N PRO A 595 -6.58 26.64 -13.84
CA PRO A 595 -5.46 27.22 -14.59
C PRO A 595 -5.67 27.15 -16.11
N GLY A 596 -6.03 28.29 -16.72
CA GLY A 596 -6.25 28.44 -18.17
C GLY A 596 -7.70 28.31 -18.64
N GLY A 597 -8.66 28.13 -17.73
CA GLY A 597 -10.08 27.94 -18.02
C GLY A 597 -10.73 26.95 -17.04
N GLU A 598 -12.06 26.98 -16.92
CA GLU A 598 -12.80 26.03 -16.09
C GLU A 598 -12.90 24.67 -16.82
N VAL A 599 -12.28 23.63 -16.26
CA VAL A 599 -12.29 22.26 -16.80
C VAL A 599 -13.29 21.40 -16.05
N TYR A 600 -14.11 20.63 -16.75
CA TYR A 600 -15.23 19.86 -16.21
C TYR A 600 -15.07 18.36 -16.43
N LEU A 601 -15.94 17.55 -15.80
CA LEU A 601 -16.02 16.12 -16.12
C LEU A 601 -16.79 15.91 -17.43
N PRO A 602 -16.46 14.87 -18.21
CA PRO A 602 -17.17 14.51 -19.45
C PRO A 602 -18.50 13.79 -19.15
N VAL A 603 -19.37 14.43 -18.39
CA VAL A 603 -20.72 13.94 -18.02
C VAL A 603 -21.73 15.06 -18.26
N LYS A 604 -23.01 14.74 -18.43
CA LYS A 604 -24.03 15.79 -18.58
C LYS A 604 -24.20 16.61 -17.30
N LEU A 605 -24.05 17.92 -17.43
CA LEU A 605 -24.06 18.90 -16.34
C LEU A 605 -25.10 19.98 -16.60
N LYS A 606 -25.54 20.65 -15.54
CA LYS A 606 -26.24 21.93 -15.71
C LYS A 606 -25.21 23.03 -15.91
N ASN A 607 -25.37 23.82 -16.97
CA ASN A 607 -24.53 24.98 -17.21
C ASN A 607 -25.02 26.21 -16.42
N PHE A 608 -24.35 27.36 -16.57
CA PHE A 608 -24.71 28.58 -15.85
C PHE A 608 -26.06 29.18 -16.29
N ALA A 609 -26.67 28.67 -17.35
CA ALA A 609 -28.03 29.00 -17.77
C ALA A 609 -29.09 28.02 -17.24
N GLU A 610 -28.72 27.09 -16.34
CA GLU A 610 -29.56 26.00 -15.83
C GLU A 610 -30.04 25.00 -16.91
N GLU A 611 -29.42 25.03 -18.08
CA GLU A 611 -29.68 24.08 -19.16
C GLU A 611 -28.73 22.88 -19.06
N GLU A 612 -29.22 21.68 -19.41
CA GLU A 612 -28.38 20.49 -19.47
C GLU A 612 -27.45 20.57 -20.69
N GLU A 613 -26.16 20.43 -20.44
CA GLU A 613 -25.09 20.48 -21.45
C GLU A 613 -24.16 19.28 -21.28
N ASP A 614 -23.74 18.67 -22.40
CA ASP A 614 -22.75 17.60 -22.41
C ASP A 614 -21.37 18.14 -22.85
N PRO A 615 -20.37 18.23 -21.96
CA PRO A 615 -19.03 18.68 -22.30
C PRO A 615 -18.35 17.84 -23.39
N LEU A 616 -18.79 16.60 -23.63
CA LEU A 616 -18.30 15.78 -24.74
C LEU A 616 -18.85 16.21 -26.11
N GLU A 617 -20.07 16.76 -26.16
CA GLU A 617 -20.58 17.38 -27.39
C GLU A 617 -19.77 18.65 -27.71
N THR A 618 -19.44 19.43 -26.68
CA THR A 618 -18.56 20.60 -26.80
C THR A 618 -17.14 20.20 -27.26
N TYR A 619 -16.63 19.04 -26.81
CA TYR A 619 -15.37 18.48 -27.32
C TYR A 619 -15.43 18.15 -28.81
N ALA A 620 -16.50 17.52 -29.32
CA ALA A 620 -16.61 17.24 -30.75
C ALA A 620 -16.63 18.52 -31.60
N GLU A 621 -17.28 19.57 -31.11
CA GLU A 621 -17.26 20.88 -31.78
C GLU A 621 -15.87 21.50 -31.76
N ASP A 622 -15.20 21.49 -30.61
CA ASP A 622 -13.83 22.00 -30.48
C ASP A 622 -12.86 21.18 -31.37
N MET A 623 -13.01 19.86 -31.45
CA MET A 623 -12.20 19.02 -32.33
C MET A 623 -12.46 19.30 -33.82
N ARG A 624 -13.70 19.60 -34.22
CA ARG A 624 -13.99 20.05 -35.61
C ARG A 624 -13.31 21.40 -35.87
N ALA A 625 -13.39 22.33 -34.93
CA ALA A 625 -12.69 23.61 -35.04
C ALA A 625 -11.15 23.42 -35.08
N LEU A 626 -10.61 22.46 -34.32
CA LEU A 626 -9.20 22.11 -34.36
C LEU A 626 -8.80 21.55 -35.73
N ARG A 627 -9.63 20.69 -36.32
CA ARG A 627 -9.42 20.17 -37.68
C ARG A 627 -9.37 21.31 -38.69
N ASP A 628 -10.26 22.29 -38.56
CA ASP A 628 -10.33 23.42 -39.47
C ASP A 628 -9.13 24.37 -39.32
N GLU A 629 -8.69 24.65 -38.09
CA GLU A 629 -7.55 25.55 -37.80
C GLU A 629 -6.17 24.88 -37.96
N LEU A 630 -6.06 23.60 -37.63
CA LEU A 630 -4.81 22.83 -37.58
C LEU A 630 -4.97 21.40 -38.17
N PRO A 631 -5.35 21.24 -39.45
CA PRO A 631 -5.61 19.90 -40.02
C PRO A 631 -4.39 18.98 -40.04
N ALA A 632 -3.19 19.56 -40.18
CA ALA A 632 -1.93 18.81 -40.11
C ALA A 632 -1.72 18.13 -38.73
N ALA A 633 -2.33 18.65 -37.66
CA ALA A 633 -2.26 18.03 -36.34
C ALA A 633 -3.01 16.69 -36.27
N LEU A 634 -4.02 16.50 -37.14
CA LEU A 634 -4.84 15.29 -37.20
C LEU A 634 -4.48 14.40 -38.40
N THR A 635 -3.29 14.58 -38.99
CA THR A 635 -2.81 13.78 -40.12
C THR A 635 -1.58 12.95 -39.71
N VAL A 636 -1.59 11.64 -39.98
CA VAL A 636 -0.42 10.75 -39.78
C VAL A 636 -0.18 9.98 -41.06
N ASP A 637 1.06 9.99 -41.56
CA ASP A 637 1.46 9.30 -42.79
C ASP A 637 0.55 9.61 -44.00
N GLY A 638 0.01 10.84 -44.05
CA GLY A 638 -0.92 11.29 -45.10
C GLY A 638 -2.38 10.86 -44.91
N VAL A 639 -2.70 10.16 -43.81
CA VAL A 639 -4.06 9.78 -43.43
C VAL A 639 -4.60 10.81 -42.44
N GLU A 640 -5.71 11.45 -42.81
CA GLU A 640 -6.43 12.40 -41.95
C GLU A 640 -7.40 11.63 -41.04
N PHE A 641 -7.35 11.90 -39.74
CA PHE A 641 -8.26 11.33 -38.75
C PHE A 641 -9.43 12.25 -38.46
N SER A 642 -10.62 11.68 -38.38
CA SER A 642 -11.81 12.42 -37.98
C SER A 642 -11.81 12.71 -36.46
N PRO A 643 -12.49 13.77 -35.99
CA PRO A 643 -12.59 14.15 -34.57
C PRO A 643 -12.91 13.02 -33.58
N ASP A 644 -13.73 12.07 -34.01
CA ASP A 644 -14.17 10.88 -33.28
C ASP A 644 -13.14 9.74 -33.26
N GLN A 645 -12.10 9.80 -34.09
CA GLN A 645 -10.97 8.86 -34.08
C GLN A 645 -9.80 9.33 -33.20
N VAL A 646 -9.92 10.51 -32.58
CA VAL A 646 -8.88 11.10 -31.73
C VAL A 646 -9.08 10.65 -30.29
N PHE A 647 -8.01 10.14 -29.68
CA PHE A 647 -8.05 9.61 -28.33
C PHE A 647 -7.56 10.62 -27.29
N LEU A 648 -8.18 10.55 -26.12
CA LEU A 648 -7.77 11.31 -24.94
C LEU A 648 -7.08 10.39 -23.93
N SER A 649 -5.92 10.81 -23.43
CA SER A 649 -5.15 10.05 -22.45
C SER A 649 -5.88 9.88 -21.11
N ASP A 650 -5.38 8.98 -20.27
CA ASP A 650 -5.87 8.83 -18.90
C ASP A 650 -5.73 10.11 -18.09
N PRO A 651 -6.63 10.33 -17.11
CA PRO A 651 -6.52 11.48 -16.22
C PRO A 651 -5.20 11.44 -15.43
N GLY A 652 -4.52 12.58 -15.35
CA GLY A 652 -3.25 12.70 -14.64
C GLY A 652 -1.99 12.40 -15.47
N ALA A 653 -2.13 11.89 -16.70
CA ALA A 653 -0.99 11.72 -17.62
C ALA A 653 -0.26 13.05 -17.87
N THR A 654 -1.00 14.15 -17.85
CA THR A 654 -0.52 15.53 -18.06
C THR A 654 0.12 16.16 -16.83
N GLY A 655 -0.03 15.54 -15.64
CA GLY A 655 0.32 16.18 -14.36
C GLY A 655 -0.61 17.34 -13.95
N VAL A 656 -1.59 17.72 -14.78
CA VAL A 656 -2.57 18.77 -14.49
C VAL A 656 -3.96 18.14 -14.37
N PRO A 657 -4.67 18.32 -13.24
CA PRO A 657 -6.00 17.75 -13.05
C PRO A 657 -6.97 18.15 -14.17
N GLY A 658 -7.72 17.17 -14.69
CA GLY A 658 -8.76 17.38 -15.72
C GLY A 658 -8.26 17.57 -17.15
N LEU A 659 -6.95 17.74 -17.39
CA LEU A 659 -6.38 17.83 -18.74
C LEU A 659 -5.95 16.46 -19.26
N HIS A 660 -6.27 16.18 -20.52
CA HIS A 660 -5.99 14.93 -21.21
C HIS A 660 -5.13 15.19 -22.44
N TYR A 661 -4.01 14.47 -22.64
CA TYR A 661 -3.27 14.58 -23.89
C TYR A 661 -4.13 14.12 -25.06
N VAL A 662 -4.09 14.90 -26.15
CA VAL A 662 -4.80 14.63 -27.40
C VAL A 662 -3.86 13.88 -28.33
N SER A 663 -4.33 12.77 -28.87
CA SER A 663 -3.49 11.87 -29.65
C SER A 663 -4.28 11.19 -30.77
N VAL A 664 -3.57 10.76 -31.81
CA VAL A 664 -4.14 10.10 -33.00
C VAL A 664 -3.65 8.65 -33.08
N PRO A 665 -4.47 7.71 -33.62
CA PRO A 665 -4.13 6.29 -33.67
C PRO A 665 -2.74 6.03 -34.26
N GLY A 666 -1.99 5.11 -33.64
CA GLY A 666 -0.64 4.76 -34.08
C GLY A 666 0.47 5.75 -33.70
N ARG A 667 0.16 6.86 -33.00
CA ARG A 667 1.13 7.85 -32.53
C ARG A 667 0.92 8.18 -31.04
N GLY A 668 1.97 8.74 -30.41
CA GLY A 668 1.85 9.39 -29.11
C GLY A 668 1.12 10.75 -29.18
N PRO A 669 1.14 11.52 -28.08
CA PRO A 669 0.51 12.85 -28.02
C PRO A 669 0.91 13.75 -29.19
N ILE A 670 -0.06 14.50 -29.71
CA ILE A 670 0.20 15.54 -30.72
C ILE A 670 1.19 16.53 -30.11
N THR A 671 2.35 16.64 -30.75
CA THR A 671 3.48 17.41 -30.25
C THR A 671 3.89 18.44 -31.30
N PHE A 672 4.10 19.67 -30.85
CA PHE A 672 4.49 20.82 -31.66
C PHE A 672 5.86 21.33 -31.22
N TYR A 673 6.72 21.62 -32.20
CA TYR A 673 8.07 22.15 -31.96
C TYR A 673 8.18 23.60 -32.43
N PRO A 674 8.84 24.49 -31.68
CA PRO A 674 9.19 25.83 -32.17
C PRO A 674 9.98 25.75 -33.49
N GLY A 675 9.72 26.68 -34.41
CA GLY A 675 10.37 26.69 -35.74
C GLY A 675 9.86 25.62 -36.74
N GLN A 676 8.88 24.79 -36.39
CA GLN A 676 8.34 23.81 -37.33
C GLN A 676 7.54 24.47 -38.47
N LYS A 677 7.40 23.77 -39.59
CA LYS A 677 6.50 24.18 -40.68
C LYS A 677 5.12 23.57 -40.45
N LEU A 678 4.10 24.43 -40.35
CA LEU A 678 2.69 24.03 -40.22
C LEU A 678 1.91 24.45 -41.45
N THR A 679 0.99 23.59 -41.88
CA THR A 679 0.05 23.87 -42.97
C THR A 679 -1.24 24.42 -42.37
N LEU A 680 -1.51 25.72 -42.58
CA LEU A 680 -2.56 26.47 -41.89
C LEU A 680 -3.51 27.18 -42.87
N PRO A 681 -4.78 27.38 -42.49
CA PRO A 681 -5.64 28.33 -43.20
C PRO A 681 -5.18 29.79 -42.95
N PRO A 682 -5.30 30.68 -43.95
CA PRO A 682 -5.04 32.11 -43.80
C PRO A 682 -5.98 32.75 -42.76
N LYS A 683 -5.45 33.62 -41.89
CA LYS A 683 -6.18 34.20 -40.75
C LYS A 683 -7.09 35.40 -41.13
N ASP A 684 -6.95 35.92 -42.35
CA ASP A 684 -7.67 37.10 -42.82
C ASP A 684 -8.68 36.72 -43.91
N ASN A 685 -9.95 36.56 -43.54
CA ASN A 685 -11.07 36.63 -44.48
C ASN A 685 -12.28 37.31 -43.82
N HIS A 686 -12.08 38.50 -43.28
CA HIS A 686 -13.16 39.47 -43.08
C HIS A 686 -13.35 40.29 -44.37
N GLY A 687 -13.89 39.64 -45.39
CA GLY A 687 -14.25 40.27 -46.65
C GLY A 687 -15.21 39.37 -47.38
N GLY A 688 -16.51 39.63 -47.24
CA GLY A 688 -17.54 38.84 -47.90
C GLY A 688 -17.38 38.89 -49.42
N MET A 689 -16.91 37.80 -50.01
CA MET A 689 -17.34 37.29 -51.31
C MET A 689 -16.68 35.93 -51.60
N GLU A 690 -17.54 34.98 -51.99
CA GLU A 690 -17.27 33.64 -52.54
C GLU A 690 -16.47 32.61 -51.74
N VAL A 691 -17.19 31.51 -51.45
CA VAL A 691 -16.72 30.22 -50.93
C VAL A 691 -15.78 29.57 -51.96
N ARG A 692 -14.49 29.93 -51.94
CA ARG A 692 -13.41 29.03 -52.34
C ARG A 692 -12.71 28.60 -51.06
N MET A 693 -12.56 27.30 -50.84
CA MET A 693 -11.75 26.77 -49.73
C MET A 693 -10.42 27.53 -49.72
N PRO A 694 -10.09 28.23 -48.62
CA PRO A 694 -8.91 29.07 -48.59
C PRO A 694 -7.68 28.18 -48.83
N ALA A 695 -6.81 28.58 -49.76
CA ALA A 695 -5.62 27.81 -50.08
C ALA A 695 -4.74 27.69 -48.82
N MET A 696 -4.47 26.44 -48.40
CA MET A 696 -3.64 26.15 -47.24
C MET A 696 -2.22 26.70 -47.43
N GLN A 697 -1.69 27.38 -46.42
CA GLN A 697 -0.36 27.98 -46.46
C GLN A 697 0.60 27.23 -45.53
N ASN A 698 1.78 26.89 -46.04
CA ASN A 698 2.87 26.41 -45.19
C ASN A 698 3.52 27.60 -44.49
N VAL A 699 3.25 27.74 -43.20
CA VAL A 699 3.77 28.79 -42.33
C VAL A 699 4.89 28.22 -41.48
N GLU A 700 6.05 28.86 -41.51
CA GLU A 700 7.13 28.59 -40.55
C GLU A 700 6.79 29.30 -39.23
N THR A 701 6.64 28.53 -38.16
CA THR A 701 6.21 29.07 -36.87
C THR A 701 7.38 29.75 -36.15
N PRO A 702 7.15 30.67 -35.20
CA PRO A 702 8.23 31.28 -34.43
C PRO A 702 9.16 30.24 -33.80
N SER A 703 10.47 30.50 -33.84
CA SER A 703 11.48 29.65 -33.19
C SER A 703 11.64 29.98 -31.70
N ASP A 704 11.23 31.17 -31.28
CA ASP A 704 11.18 31.55 -29.86
C ASP A 704 10.02 30.81 -29.16
N PRO A 705 10.27 30.08 -28.06
CA PRO A 705 9.23 29.29 -27.38
C PRO A 705 8.03 30.12 -26.89
N GLY A 706 8.26 31.33 -26.36
CA GLY A 706 7.18 32.19 -25.87
C GLY A 706 6.27 32.66 -26.99
N GLN A 707 6.85 33.19 -28.07
CA GLN A 707 6.11 33.62 -29.25
C GLN A 707 5.42 32.45 -29.96
N PHE A 708 6.05 31.27 -29.96
CA PHE A 708 5.47 30.05 -30.51
C PHE A 708 4.23 29.59 -29.72
N GLN A 709 4.30 29.65 -28.39
CA GLN A 709 3.16 29.33 -27.52
C GLN A 709 1.99 30.28 -27.78
N ASP A 710 2.24 31.58 -27.89
CA ASP A 710 1.19 32.57 -28.17
C ASP A 710 0.61 32.42 -29.58
N PHE A 711 1.46 32.10 -30.56
CA PHE A 711 1.04 31.78 -31.91
C PHE A 711 0.04 30.60 -31.92
N LEU A 712 0.40 29.48 -31.28
CA LEU A 712 -0.47 28.30 -31.21
C LEU A 712 -1.74 28.59 -30.40
N LYS A 713 -1.66 29.24 -29.23
CA LYS A 713 -2.84 29.66 -28.44
C LYS A 713 -3.82 30.49 -29.27
N SER A 714 -3.33 31.34 -30.17
CA SER A 714 -4.17 32.18 -31.03
C SER A 714 -4.93 31.43 -32.12
N ARG A 715 -4.65 30.13 -32.29
CA ARG A 715 -5.24 29.22 -33.28
C ARG A 715 -6.04 28.08 -32.65
N LEU A 716 -5.79 27.80 -31.37
CA LEU A 716 -6.43 26.69 -30.67
C LEU A 716 -7.87 27.04 -30.25
N PRO A 717 -8.83 26.13 -30.45
CA PRO A 717 -10.16 26.26 -29.86
C PRO A 717 -10.11 26.30 -28.33
N PRO A 718 -11.13 26.87 -27.64
CA PRO A 718 -11.03 27.19 -26.22
C PRO A 718 -10.80 26.01 -25.28
N GLY A 719 -11.21 24.79 -25.64
CA GLY A 719 -10.97 23.59 -24.82
C GLY A 719 -9.56 23.00 -24.93
N PHE A 720 -8.72 23.48 -25.86
CA PHE A 720 -7.35 22.99 -26.03
C PHE A 720 -6.32 23.81 -25.27
N HIS A 721 -5.38 23.09 -24.67
CA HIS A 721 -4.30 23.63 -23.89
C HIS A 721 -2.96 23.09 -24.40
N LEU A 722 -1.91 23.90 -24.24
CA LEU A 722 -0.55 23.51 -24.57
C LEU A 722 0.23 23.27 -23.29
N ILE A 723 0.75 22.06 -23.14
CA ILE A 723 1.62 21.68 -22.04
C ILE A 723 3.06 21.75 -22.54
N ALA A 724 3.81 22.73 -22.02
CA ALA A 724 5.22 22.89 -22.33
C ALA A 724 6.02 21.80 -21.59
N GLU A 725 6.82 21.06 -22.34
CA GLU A 725 7.73 20.04 -21.83
C GLU A 725 9.13 20.29 -22.38
N GLY A 726 10.15 19.88 -21.63
CA GLY A 726 11.54 20.05 -22.02
C GLY A 726 12.37 18.80 -21.77
N VAL A 727 13.09 18.35 -22.80
CA VAL A 727 14.09 17.28 -22.70
C VAL A 727 15.35 17.74 -23.40
N GLY A 728 16.51 17.65 -22.73
CA GLY A 728 17.80 17.98 -23.34
C GLY A 728 17.98 19.47 -23.70
N GLY A 729 17.18 20.38 -23.16
CA GLY A 729 17.24 21.82 -23.44
C GLY A 729 16.35 22.28 -24.60
N GLU A 730 15.70 21.36 -25.32
CA GLU A 730 14.68 21.69 -26.32
C GLU A 730 13.31 21.75 -25.66
N THR A 731 12.55 22.82 -25.94
CA THR A 731 11.16 22.98 -25.49
C THR A 731 10.21 22.52 -26.59
N PHE A 732 9.29 21.62 -26.27
CA PHE A 732 8.20 21.22 -27.15
C PHE A 732 6.86 21.33 -26.41
N TYR A 733 5.77 21.38 -27.18
CA TYR A 733 4.43 21.60 -26.64
C TYR A 733 3.53 20.43 -27.01
N ARG A 734 2.98 19.75 -26.01
CA ARG A 734 1.98 18.71 -26.22
C ARG A 734 0.58 19.29 -26.14
N LEU A 735 -0.26 18.90 -27.09
CA LEU A 735 -1.67 19.27 -27.11
C LEU A 735 -2.42 18.47 -26.04
N ALA A 736 -3.14 19.18 -25.18
CA ALA A 736 -4.05 18.62 -24.22
C ALA A 736 -5.45 19.23 -24.39
N TYR A 737 -6.48 18.52 -23.93
CA TYR A 737 -7.85 18.98 -23.94
C TYR A 737 -8.41 18.95 -22.51
N GLY A 738 -9.11 20.01 -22.14
CA GLY A 738 -9.92 20.11 -20.94
C GLY A 738 -11.38 20.29 -21.33
N PHE A 739 -12.26 19.41 -20.84
CA PHE A 739 -13.69 19.53 -21.11
C PHE A 739 -14.22 20.86 -20.57
N ARG A 740 -14.99 21.58 -21.37
CA ARG A 740 -15.57 22.88 -20.99
C ARG A 740 -17.07 22.91 -21.24
N LEU A 741 -17.72 23.86 -20.59
CA LEU A 741 -19.09 24.27 -20.91
C LEU A 741 -19.04 25.44 -21.92
N LYS A 742 -20.05 25.54 -22.79
CA LYS A 742 -20.26 26.65 -23.71
C LYS A 742 -20.91 27.83 -22.98
N LYS A 743 -21.87 27.55 -22.10
CA LYS A 743 -22.52 28.55 -21.24
C LYS A 743 -21.86 28.53 -19.87
N ASP A 744 -20.59 28.91 -19.85
CA ASP A 744 -19.79 29.03 -18.63
C ASP A 744 -20.07 30.34 -17.87
N ARG A 745 -19.28 30.59 -16.83
CA ARG A 745 -19.39 31.82 -16.04
C ARG A 745 -19.13 33.08 -16.87
N ALA A 746 -18.17 33.04 -17.79
CA ALA A 746 -17.84 34.19 -18.62
C ALA A 746 -19.00 34.55 -19.57
N TRP A 747 -19.64 33.54 -20.15
CA TRP A 747 -20.88 33.70 -20.91
C TRP A 747 -22.00 34.30 -20.06
N ALA A 748 -22.20 33.80 -18.84
CA ALA A 748 -23.24 34.30 -17.94
C ALA A 748 -23.01 35.78 -17.55
N GLU A 749 -21.77 36.15 -17.28
CA GLU A 749 -21.38 37.53 -17.01
C GLU A 749 -21.57 38.43 -18.24
N GLU A 750 -21.27 37.94 -19.44
CA GLU A 750 -21.50 38.68 -20.68
C GLU A 750 -23.01 38.86 -20.95
N GLN A 751 -23.83 37.84 -20.74
CA GLN A 751 -25.29 37.96 -20.85
C GLN A 751 -25.84 38.94 -19.83
N GLN A 752 -25.36 38.92 -18.58
CA GLN A 752 -25.74 39.94 -17.59
C GLN A 752 -25.33 41.34 -18.01
N ARG A 753 -24.13 41.53 -18.59
CA ARG A 753 -23.71 42.83 -19.13
C ARG A 753 -24.58 43.27 -20.30
N ARG A 754 -24.91 42.38 -21.23
CA ARG A 754 -25.81 42.67 -22.36
C ARG A 754 -27.22 43.01 -21.90
N LEU A 755 -27.78 42.27 -20.95
CA LEU A 755 -29.10 42.53 -20.35
C LEU A 755 -29.11 43.87 -19.60
N ARG A 756 -28.05 44.20 -18.85
CA ARG A 756 -27.90 45.51 -18.19
C ARG A 756 -27.81 46.64 -19.22
N ALA A 757 -27.00 46.48 -20.26
CA ALA A 757 -26.89 47.47 -21.34
C ALA A 757 -28.22 47.68 -22.09
N GLN A 758 -29.00 46.61 -22.32
CA GLN A 758 -30.35 46.68 -22.88
C GLN A 758 -31.35 47.34 -21.93
N PHE A 759 -31.25 47.06 -20.62
CA PHE A 759 -32.10 47.70 -19.61
C PHE A 759 -31.81 49.19 -19.51
N ASP A 760 -30.55 49.60 -19.52
CA ASP A 760 -30.13 51.00 -19.49
C ASP A 760 -30.51 51.74 -20.79
N ALA A 761 -30.42 51.07 -21.94
CA ALA A 761 -30.90 51.59 -23.22
C ALA A 761 -32.43 51.81 -23.21
N ASN A 762 -33.21 50.82 -22.74
CA ASN A 762 -34.68 50.95 -22.63
C ASN A 762 -35.11 52.00 -21.58
N LYS A 763 -34.32 52.20 -20.51
CA LYS A 763 -34.57 53.24 -19.51
C LYS A 763 -34.36 54.66 -20.07
N SER A 764 -33.50 54.80 -21.08
CA SER A 764 -33.28 56.07 -21.79
C SER A 764 -34.37 56.42 -22.81
N GLU A 765 -35.27 55.47 -23.14
CA GLU A 765 -36.40 55.67 -24.07
C GLU A 765 -37.75 55.95 -23.39
N THR A 766 -37.81 56.05 -22.06
CA THR A 766 -39.05 56.43 -21.35
C THR A 766 -38.92 57.85 -20.79
N PRO A 767 -39.54 58.89 -21.40
CA PRO A 767 -39.47 60.24 -20.86
C PRO A 767 -40.38 60.43 -19.66
N ASP A 768 -39.83 61.08 -18.63
CA ASP A 768 -40.48 61.69 -17.46
C ASP A 768 -42.00 61.90 -17.54
N GLN A 769 -42.76 61.05 -16.85
CA GLN A 769 -43.95 61.50 -16.12
C GLN A 769 -44.14 60.65 -14.85
N ALA A 770 -43.61 61.10 -13.72
CA ALA A 770 -44.28 60.95 -12.42
C ALA A 770 -43.66 61.89 -11.37
N GLN A 771 -44.52 62.75 -10.82
CA GLN A 771 -44.30 63.65 -9.70
C GLN A 771 -43.93 62.92 -8.38
N PRO A 772 -43.36 63.64 -7.39
CA PRO A 772 -42.88 63.03 -6.15
C PRO A 772 -44.00 62.78 -5.13
N VAL A 773 -43.98 61.54 -4.60
CA VAL A 773 -44.39 60.96 -3.29
C VAL A 773 -45.20 61.82 -2.30
N PRO A 774 -46.04 61.19 -1.45
CA PRO A 774 -45.55 61.04 -0.08
C PRO A 774 -45.87 59.72 0.62
N SER A 775 -44.97 59.40 1.54
CA SER A 775 -44.94 58.35 2.55
C SER A 775 -46.18 58.30 3.47
N SER A 776 -46.67 57.09 3.79
CA SER A 776 -46.98 56.68 5.18
C SER A 776 -47.41 55.20 5.27
N THR A 777 -46.70 54.45 6.11
CA THR A 777 -47.19 53.51 7.13
C THR A 777 -48.47 52.69 6.87
N ALA A 778 -48.34 51.36 6.78
CA ALA A 778 -49.19 50.40 7.52
C ALA A 778 -48.75 48.94 7.34
N PHE A 779 -48.87 48.20 8.44
CA PHE A 779 -48.73 46.76 8.66
C PHE A 779 -49.39 45.85 7.60
N GLY A 780 -48.84 44.63 7.45
CA GLY A 780 -49.63 43.48 6.97
C GLY A 780 -48.85 42.27 6.48
N MET A 781 -48.68 41.28 7.36
CA MET A 781 -48.77 39.82 7.15
C MET A 781 -48.44 39.19 5.78
N GLY A 782 -47.74 38.05 5.80
CA GLY A 782 -48.08 36.95 4.89
C GLY A 782 -46.93 36.11 4.34
N ILE A 783 -46.31 35.29 5.20
CA ILE A 783 -45.77 34.00 4.78
C ILE A 783 -46.97 33.06 4.55
N GLY A 784 -47.07 32.42 3.38
CA GLY A 784 -47.85 31.17 3.26
C GLY A 784 -48.50 30.87 1.91
N ALA A 785 -47.93 29.88 1.23
CA ALA A 785 -48.60 28.69 0.69
C ALA A 785 -48.97 28.59 -0.80
N GLY A 786 -48.49 27.46 -1.36
CA GLY A 786 -48.96 26.79 -2.57
C GLY A 786 -48.38 25.36 -2.63
N ILE A 787 -48.46 24.60 -1.53
CA ILE A 787 -48.28 23.14 -1.53
C ILE A 787 -49.68 22.51 -1.58
N HIS A 788 -49.88 21.53 -2.47
CA HIS A 788 -50.85 20.44 -2.26
C HIS A 788 -50.09 19.19 -1.79
N PRO A 789 -50.46 18.61 -0.64
CA PRO A 789 -51.13 17.32 -0.71
C PRO A 789 -52.28 17.18 0.33
N GLY A 790 -53.31 16.42 -0.03
CA GLY A 790 -54.30 15.90 0.93
C GLY A 790 -53.63 14.95 1.93
N SER A 791 -53.88 15.11 3.23
CA SER A 791 -54.84 14.31 4.04
C SER A 791 -54.42 12.83 4.16
N ILE A 792 -54.26 12.21 5.35
CA ILE A 792 -55.22 12.08 6.45
C ILE A 792 -54.48 11.72 7.79
N ARG A 793 -55.07 12.21 8.89
CA ARG A 793 -54.91 12.02 10.37
C ARG A 793 -54.85 10.55 10.88
N PRO A 794 -54.69 10.20 12.19
CA PRO A 794 -55.04 10.98 13.42
C PRO A 794 -54.14 10.90 14.69
N ASP A 795 -54.37 11.93 15.53
CA ASP A 795 -54.57 11.97 17.00
C ASP A 795 -53.54 11.45 18.04
N GLY A 796 -53.28 12.29 19.05
CA GLY A 796 -53.05 11.82 20.44
C GLY A 796 -51.96 12.51 21.28
N PHE A 797 -52.16 13.76 21.73
CA PHE A 797 -51.58 14.32 22.98
C PHE A 797 -52.25 13.64 24.21
N PRO A 798 -51.77 13.75 25.50
CA PRO A 798 -51.07 14.89 26.14
C PRO A 798 -49.81 14.53 26.98
N SER A 799 -48.77 15.38 27.04
CA SER A 799 -48.49 16.49 27.99
C SER A 799 -48.38 16.10 29.48
N ALA A 800 -47.21 16.37 30.10
CA ALA A 800 -47.04 17.30 31.24
C ALA A 800 -45.65 17.19 31.93
N ASP A 801 -45.13 18.37 32.27
CA ASP A 801 -44.30 18.74 33.44
C ASP A 801 -42.78 18.47 33.54
N ASP A 802 -42.09 19.61 33.67
CA ASP A 802 -40.76 19.92 34.21
C ASP A 802 -40.80 19.89 35.77
N PRO A 803 -39.74 20.22 36.55
CA PRO A 803 -38.36 19.72 36.65
C PRO A 803 -38.06 19.12 38.06
N SER A 804 -36.80 18.68 38.25
CA SER A 804 -36.05 18.50 39.52
C SER A 804 -36.04 17.11 40.20
N GLY A 805 -34.82 16.65 40.56
CA GLY A 805 -34.62 15.72 41.67
C GLY A 805 -33.68 14.53 41.43
N GLY A 806 -32.37 14.76 41.53
CA GLY A 806 -31.35 13.85 42.10
C GLY A 806 -31.25 12.39 41.63
N ARG A 807 -30.22 12.08 40.83
CA ARG A 807 -28.94 11.49 41.27
C ARG A 807 -28.01 11.31 40.08
#